data_AF-A0A535BE92-F1
#
_entry.id   AF-A0A535BE92-F1
#
_cell.length_a   1.000
_cell.length_b   1.000
_cell.length_c   1.000
_cell.angle_alpha   90.00
_cell.angle_beta   90.00
_cell.angle_gamma   90.00
#
_symmetry.space_group_name_H-M   'P 1'
#
loop_
_entity.id
_entity.type
_entity.pdbx_description
1 polymer ?
#
loop_
_entity_poly.entity_id
_entity_poly.type
_entity_poly.pdbx_seq_one_letter_code
_entity_poly.pdbx_strand_id
1 'polypeptide(L)'
;MFGAERTAPAHVAFGDEITTVHTTAGWLSRGISFSTTAYGGDNDDRFQVYSNKAPLKLFGEDDNDEFVVRAFVLDTGELGTSDTLLSGGGGDDHIEYNINAPVSIDGGAGVDSVVVIGTEVNDNFAITEDGVQGAGLNVHYENVERLEVDGLEGDDNFFVLSTSPRVVTTIIGGLGSDTVNVGGDVTQRIVALSVEGVSGFINHTLTSTDPAYDGVFADGIHVSVANGSAGTVVVEPSGGDSTAIEDRPGANVDTYTMRLAAAAPTDGTVAYLTVSATPAPSKDRAADGKLLEVSLDNVHYVHALVLTFDSSAASGATAWARTQTIYVRAASDTASEGERVAVVSHSIESTNPAFDRRPIANVEVKVIDNDRAGLIVTQTGTTTQVVEGGASDTYTVSLTRSPDPGETVTVTVARDTTQVSTPVTVTFTDADWMTNKTVTVSAVNDTNVENRRITTLIHTVTSDGAVFGAVAEQPEVDVDVRDNDAGGLIVDESGGTTLVSDGHPDTYTIRLTKAPTADVTVGILTDGKTVVTSSDARFTAATATSRAVRSRTARSCRASACRPRRTIRCPSASLSATSRSRPTASTSSTTAASRRTPAPSGRSRRTRPRRSRRCTTARSPPRSSARSAASTWAARSRSTTARRPRTTSARSAAASRTTTLRSSTSCSAGTTTRSPSTRRRRARSPSSRVAAAATRSRSPATAAARPHRSSSSATRARTASSTTRPPAA
;
A
#
# COMPACT_ATOMS: atom_id res chain seq x y z
N MET A 1 -4.73 24.14 20.24
CA MET A 1 -5.92 23.86 21.08
C MET A 1 -7.08 23.56 20.15
N PHE A 2 -7.86 22.56 20.54
CA PHE A 2 -9.13 22.15 19.95
C PHE A 2 -10.29 22.80 20.74
N GLY A 3 -11.49 22.89 20.18
CA GLY A 3 -12.68 23.33 20.93
C GLY A 3 -12.81 24.83 21.27
N ALA A 4 -12.13 25.75 20.56
CA ALA A 4 -12.33 27.20 20.73
C ALA A 4 -12.11 27.97 19.41
N GLU A 5 -12.87 29.05 19.19
CA GLU A 5 -12.74 29.95 18.04
C GLU A 5 -11.35 30.62 18.02
N ARG A 6 -10.63 30.51 16.90
CA ARG A 6 -9.30 31.11 16.73
C ARG A 6 -9.40 32.61 16.45
N THR A 7 -9.64 33.40 17.50
CA THR A 7 -9.42 34.85 17.43
C THR A 7 -7.92 35.13 17.22
N ALA A 8 -7.58 35.86 16.15
CA ALA A 8 -6.19 36.26 15.88
C ALA A 8 -5.69 37.18 17.02
N PRO A 9 -4.64 36.80 17.78
CA PRO A 9 -4.06 37.68 18.78
C PRO A 9 -3.45 38.93 18.12
N ALA A 10 -3.34 40.03 18.87
CA ALA A 10 -2.71 41.28 18.42
C ALA A 10 -1.17 41.20 18.18
N HIS A 11 -0.64 40.00 17.95
CA HIS A 11 0.74 39.68 17.62
C HIS A 11 0.87 38.63 16.49
N VAL A 12 -0.24 38.26 15.84
CA VAL A 12 -0.26 37.62 14.51
C VAL A 12 -0.37 38.76 13.48
N ALA A 13 0.39 38.70 12.39
CA ALA A 13 0.32 39.75 11.37
C ALA A 13 -0.92 39.55 10.46
N PHE A 14 -1.40 40.65 9.88
CA PHE A 14 -2.45 40.58 8.86
C PHE A 14 -1.90 39.87 7.61
N GLY A 15 -2.47 38.71 7.29
CA GLY A 15 -1.98 37.75 6.31
C GLY A 15 -1.49 36.42 6.90
N ASP A 16 -1.19 36.36 8.21
CA ASP A 16 -0.76 35.15 8.92
C ASP A 16 -1.96 34.38 9.54
N GLU A 17 -3.21 34.82 9.32
CA GLU A 17 -4.40 34.15 9.84
C GLU A 17 -4.68 32.81 9.14
N ILE A 18 -4.52 31.69 9.86
CA ILE A 18 -4.80 30.35 9.33
C ILE A 18 -6.31 30.03 9.30
N THR A 19 -6.81 29.61 8.13
CA THR A 19 -8.20 29.14 7.98
C THR A 19 -8.47 27.90 8.83
N THR A 20 -9.55 27.93 9.60
CA THR A 20 -10.07 26.78 10.34
C THR A 20 -11.45 26.36 9.83
N VAL A 21 -11.68 25.06 9.81
CA VAL A 21 -12.97 24.41 9.56
C VAL A 21 -13.67 24.19 10.90
N HIS A 22 -15.01 24.32 10.96
CA HIS A 22 -15.78 23.97 12.15
C HIS A 22 -16.23 22.51 12.08
N THR A 23 -15.84 21.73 13.08
CA THR A 23 -16.29 20.35 13.28
C THR A 23 -17.19 20.29 14.51
N THR A 24 -18.00 19.23 14.58
CA THR A 24 -18.87 18.88 15.74
C THR A 24 -18.16 18.93 17.09
N ALA A 25 -16.85 18.67 17.10
CA ALA A 25 -16.00 18.67 18.29
C ALA A 25 -15.07 19.90 18.41
N GLY A 26 -15.07 20.84 17.44
CA GLY A 26 -14.45 22.16 17.57
C GLY A 26 -13.80 22.73 16.29
N TRP A 27 -12.92 23.70 16.45
CA TRP A 27 -12.22 24.33 15.31
C TRP A 27 -10.93 23.58 14.95
N LEU A 28 -10.84 23.14 13.69
CA LEU A 28 -9.74 22.36 13.13
C LEU A 28 -9.02 23.15 12.04
N SER A 29 -7.69 23.29 12.11
CA SER A 29 -6.90 23.87 11.01
C SER A 29 -6.76 22.87 9.87
N ARG A 30 -6.72 23.35 8.61
CA ARG A 30 -6.55 22.49 7.41
C ARG A 30 -5.37 21.50 7.52
N GLY A 31 -4.33 21.88 8.26
CA GLY A 31 -3.20 21.02 8.61
C GLY A 31 -2.15 20.96 7.51
N ILE A 32 -1.51 19.81 7.34
CA ILE A 32 -0.49 19.59 6.30
C ILE A 32 -1.11 19.90 4.92
N SER A 33 -0.60 20.94 4.26
CA SER A 33 -1.20 21.51 3.03
C SER A 33 -0.28 21.42 1.80
N PHE A 34 0.90 20.81 1.96
CA PHE A 34 1.86 20.43 0.92
C PHE A 34 2.38 19.03 1.26
N SER A 35 2.82 18.25 0.27
CA SER A 35 3.30 16.89 0.53
C SER A 35 4.45 16.91 1.55
N THR A 36 4.35 16.04 2.57
CA THR A 36 5.23 16.07 3.75
C THR A 36 5.65 14.67 4.15
N THR A 37 6.94 14.53 4.47
CA THR A 37 7.51 13.33 5.11
C THR A 37 7.86 13.69 6.55
N ALA A 38 7.56 12.79 7.50
CA ALA A 38 8.04 12.88 8.88
C ALA A 38 8.73 11.57 9.29
N TYR A 39 9.72 11.68 10.18
CA TYR A 39 10.51 10.60 10.75
C TYR A 39 10.45 10.71 12.27
N GLY A 40 10.32 9.59 12.98
CA GLY A 40 10.50 9.51 14.43
C GLY A 40 11.99 9.53 14.75
N GLY A 41 12.62 8.36 14.63
CA GLY A 41 14.08 8.22 14.63
C GLY A 41 14.52 6.99 15.40
N ASP A 42 14.88 7.19 16.67
CA ASP A 42 15.20 6.11 17.61
C ASP A 42 14.28 6.28 18.83
N ASN A 43 13.93 5.19 19.51
CA ASN A 43 13.01 5.12 20.67
C ASN A 43 11.52 5.30 20.30
N ASP A 44 10.64 4.63 21.04
CA ASP A 44 9.17 4.71 20.93
C ASP A 44 8.62 6.15 20.71
N ASP A 45 8.18 6.47 19.49
CA ASP A 45 7.67 7.78 19.10
C ASP A 45 6.14 7.78 18.89
N ARG A 46 5.54 8.95 18.64
CA ARG A 46 4.07 9.06 18.50
C ARG A 46 3.57 10.11 17.52
N PHE A 47 2.83 9.65 16.53
CA PHE A 47 2.19 10.47 15.50
C PHE A 47 0.69 10.65 15.76
N GLN A 48 0.18 11.87 15.57
CA GLN A 48 -1.26 12.18 15.72
C GLN A 48 -1.75 13.05 14.57
N VAL A 49 -2.47 12.46 13.63
CA VAL A 49 -2.97 13.09 12.41
C VAL A 49 -4.46 13.43 12.57
N TYR A 50 -4.76 14.71 12.78
CA TYR A 50 -6.15 15.20 12.85
C TYR A 50 -6.61 15.90 11.56
N SER A 51 -5.70 16.41 10.72
CA SER A 51 -6.03 16.94 9.39
C SER A 51 -4.81 17.07 8.48
N ASN A 52 -4.95 16.64 7.24
CA ASN A 52 -4.03 16.91 6.12
C ASN A 52 -4.83 17.03 4.81
N LYS A 53 -4.41 17.93 3.93
CA LYS A 53 -5.00 18.18 2.59
C LYS A 53 -4.00 17.96 1.44
N ALA A 54 -2.80 17.48 1.77
CA ALA A 54 -1.82 16.91 0.85
C ALA A 54 -1.29 15.59 1.45
N PRO A 55 -0.67 14.70 0.65
CA PRO A 55 -0.14 13.43 1.13
C PRO A 55 0.84 13.59 2.29
N LEU A 56 0.84 12.59 3.18
CA LEU A 56 1.67 12.54 4.38
C LEU A 56 2.29 11.15 4.49
N LYS A 57 3.61 11.03 4.37
CA LYS A 57 4.34 9.81 4.75
C LYS A 57 4.86 9.97 6.17
N LEU A 58 4.64 8.95 7.00
CA LEU A 58 5.16 8.85 8.35
C LEU A 58 6.06 7.61 8.43
N PHE A 59 7.29 7.80 8.91
CA PHE A 59 8.23 6.75 9.25
C PHE A 59 8.44 6.75 10.77
N GLY A 60 8.30 5.59 11.42
CA GLY A 60 8.74 5.40 12.81
C GLY A 60 10.26 5.31 12.90
N GLU A 61 10.80 4.32 12.16
CA GLU A 61 12.20 3.88 12.03
C GLU A 61 12.62 2.77 13.01
N ASP A 62 13.14 3.08 14.22
CA ASP A 62 13.69 2.09 15.16
C ASP A 62 13.05 2.19 16.58
N ASP A 63 12.73 1.04 17.19
CA ASP A 63 11.87 0.85 18.40
C ASP A 63 10.35 0.87 18.07
N ASN A 64 9.42 1.16 19.01
CA ASN A 64 7.99 0.80 18.87
C ASN A 64 7.05 2.03 18.75
N ASP A 65 6.40 2.22 17.61
CA ASP A 65 5.71 3.46 17.27
C ASP A 65 4.17 3.42 17.34
N GLU A 66 3.58 4.55 17.77
CA GLU A 66 2.12 4.75 17.85
C GLU A 66 1.62 5.79 16.84
N PHE A 67 0.88 5.35 15.81
CA PHE A 67 0.29 6.20 14.78
C PHE A 67 -1.23 6.33 14.97
N VAL A 68 -1.73 7.53 15.30
CA VAL A 68 -3.18 7.77 15.46
C VAL A 68 -3.68 8.69 14.35
N VAL A 69 -4.61 8.20 13.53
CA VAL A 69 -5.28 8.98 12.46
C VAL A 69 -6.76 9.10 12.80
N ARG A 70 -7.30 10.33 12.82
CA ARG A 70 -8.70 10.58 13.23
C ARG A 70 -9.52 11.40 12.24
N ALA A 71 -10.75 10.97 12.00
CA ALA A 71 -11.80 11.65 11.25
C ALA A 71 -12.60 12.67 12.09
N PHE A 72 -13.30 13.58 11.40
CA PHE A 72 -14.20 14.56 12.04
C PHE A 72 -15.36 14.93 11.10
N VAL A 73 -16.57 15.08 11.66
CA VAL A 73 -17.77 15.61 10.96
C VAL A 73 -17.71 17.13 10.87
N LEU A 74 -18.20 17.73 9.78
CA LEU A 74 -18.36 19.18 9.65
C LEU A 74 -19.68 19.64 10.28
N ASP A 75 -19.63 20.65 11.16
CA ASP A 75 -20.82 21.20 11.85
C ASP A 75 -21.59 22.22 10.97
N THR A 76 -21.00 22.63 9.85
CA THR A 76 -21.54 23.66 8.96
C THR A 76 -21.62 23.17 7.52
N GLY A 77 -22.78 23.33 6.87
CA GLY A 77 -22.97 23.13 5.42
C GLY A 77 -22.29 24.20 4.54
N GLU A 78 -21.15 24.73 4.96
CA GLU A 78 -20.26 25.58 4.18
C GLU A 78 -19.04 24.77 3.72
N LEU A 79 -19.27 23.93 2.70
CA LEU A 79 -18.29 23.35 1.79
C LEU A 79 -16.94 22.92 2.43
N GLY A 80 -16.86 21.66 2.83
CA GLY A 80 -15.55 20.98 2.92
C GLY A 80 -14.75 21.20 1.63
N THR A 81 -13.43 21.42 1.73
CA THR A 81 -12.61 21.89 0.59
C THR A 81 -12.24 20.77 -0.40
N SER A 82 -13.23 20.01 -0.85
CA SER A 82 -13.18 18.89 -1.79
C SER A 82 -14.53 18.80 -2.50
N ASP A 83 -14.54 18.63 -3.83
CA ASP A 83 -15.73 18.82 -4.67
C ASP A 83 -16.73 17.65 -4.62
N THR A 84 -17.37 17.48 -3.46
CA THR A 84 -18.29 16.38 -3.15
C THR A 84 -19.62 16.89 -2.57
N LEU A 85 -20.27 17.83 -3.26
CA LEU A 85 -21.61 18.32 -2.92
C LEU A 85 -22.68 17.23 -3.12
N LEU A 86 -22.78 16.31 -2.15
CA LEU A 86 -23.70 15.19 -2.19
C LEU A 86 -25.13 15.63 -1.85
N SER A 87 -25.85 16.22 -2.80
CA SER A 87 -27.21 16.73 -2.57
C SER A 87 -28.22 15.59 -2.32
N GLY A 88 -28.37 15.22 -1.05
CA GLY A 88 -29.41 14.32 -0.55
C GLY A 88 -30.82 14.83 -0.90
N GLY A 89 -31.73 13.89 -1.15
CA GLY A 89 -33.14 14.23 -1.31
C GLY A 89 -33.74 14.66 0.03
N GLY A 90 -34.84 15.42 0.01
CA GLY A 90 -35.52 15.86 1.24
C GLY A 90 -35.99 14.69 2.10
N GLY A 91 -35.17 14.29 3.07
CA GLY A 91 -35.36 13.10 3.90
C GLY A 91 -34.05 12.54 4.48
N ASP A 92 -32.91 12.75 3.81
CA ASP A 92 -31.58 12.36 4.31
C ASP A 92 -30.91 13.52 5.06
N ASP A 93 -30.35 13.25 6.24
CA ASP A 93 -29.51 14.21 6.97
C ASP A 93 -28.09 14.23 6.36
N HIS A 94 -27.63 15.41 5.94
CA HIS A 94 -26.42 15.59 5.12
C HIS A 94 -25.15 15.68 5.99
N ILE A 95 -24.42 14.57 6.07
CA ILE A 95 -23.14 14.45 6.78
C ILE A 95 -21.98 14.75 5.81
N GLU A 96 -21.23 15.83 6.08
CA GLU A 96 -19.93 16.10 5.45
C GLU A 96 -18.78 15.74 6.41
N TYR A 97 -17.71 15.17 5.87
CA TYR A 97 -16.49 14.81 6.61
C TYR A 97 -15.38 15.83 6.34
N ASN A 98 -14.48 16.03 7.30
CA ASN A 98 -13.18 16.66 7.05
C ASN A 98 -12.27 15.70 6.27
N ILE A 99 -12.57 15.44 4.99
CA ILE A 99 -11.84 14.47 4.16
C ILE A 99 -10.34 14.80 4.15
N ASN A 100 -9.53 13.85 4.60
CA ASN A 100 -8.08 13.94 4.60
C ASN A 100 -7.50 13.42 3.28
N ALA A 101 -6.33 13.94 2.91
CA ALA A 101 -5.52 13.35 1.87
C ALA A 101 -4.85 12.04 2.37
N PRO A 102 -4.36 11.16 1.48
CA PRO A 102 -3.73 9.91 1.87
C PRO A 102 -2.65 10.08 2.92
N VAL A 103 -2.65 9.17 3.90
CA VAL A 103 -1.59 8.99 4.87
C VAL A 103 -0.96 7.62 4.59
N SER A 104 0.34 7.61 4.29
CA SER A 104 1.15 6.40 4.14
C SER A 104 1.98 6.26 5.41
N ILE A 105 1.98 5.07 6.01
CA ILE A 105 2.69 4.76 7.26
C ILE A 105 3.69 3.64 6.97
N ASP A 106 4.88 3.78 7.52
CA ASP A 106 5.89 2.72 7.62
C ASP A 106 6.35 2.73 9.08
N GLY A 107 6.05 1.66 9.83
CA GLY A 107 6.46 1.55 11.24
C GLY A 107 7.98 1.43 11.31
N GLY A 108 8.50 0.31 10.83
CA GLY A 108 9.92 0.09 10.61
C GLY A 108 10.40 -1.17 11.33
N ALA A 109 11.15 -0.99 12.42
CA ALA A 109 11.81 -2.07 13.15
C ALA A 109 11.35 -2.17 14.61
N GLY A 110 10.07 -2.49 14.82
CA GLY A 110 9.43 -2.41 16.13
C GLY A 110 8.40 -3.49 16.47
N VAL A 111 7.32 -3.03 17.12
CA VAL A 111 6.03 -3.73 17.30
C VAL A 111 4.97 -2.65 17.15
N ASP A 112 4.74 -2.24 15.92
CA ASP A 112 4.18 -0.92 15.61
C ASP A 112 2.65 -0.95 15.54
N SER A 113 2.04 0.20 15.82
CA SER A 113 0.60 0.27 16.09
C SER A 113 -0.10 1.44 15.39
N VAL A 114 -0.95 1.11 14.43
CA VAL A 114 -1.84 2.06 13.74
C VAL A 114 -3.23 2.02 14.37
N VAL A 115 -3.75 3.19 14.74
CA VAL A 115 -5.09 3.40 15.29
C VAL A 115 -5.86 4.36 14.37
N VAL A 116 -6.88 3.83 13.68
CA VAL A 116 -7.76 4.58 12.79
C VAL A 116 -9.08 4.85 13.51
N ILE A 117 -9.38 6.13 13.74
CA ILE A 117 -10.53 6.56 14.53
C ILE A 117 -11.54 7.29 13.63
N GLY A 118 -12.78 6.80 13.63
CA GLY A 118 -13.94 7.36 12.95
C GLY A 118 -14.50 8.62 13.59
N THR A 119 -15.80 8.82 13.34
CA THR A 119 -16.58 9.98 13.77
C THR A 119 -17.70 9.60 14.73
N GLU A 120 -18.30 10.60 15.39
CA GLU A 120 -19.47 10.41 16.24
C GLU A 120 -20.82 10.30 15.47
N VAL A 121 -20.77 9.76 14.24
CA VAL A 121 -21.93 9.43 13.38
C VAL A 121 -21.64 8.20 12.51
N ASN A 122 -22.71 7.53 12.06
CA ASN A 122 -22.70 6.29 11.27
C ASN A 122 -21.66 6.26 10.12
N ASP A 123 -20.56 5.56 10.36
CA ASP A 123 -19.42 5.47 9.45
C ASP A 123 -19.42 4.20 8.58
N ASN A 124 -18.62 4.23 7.52
CA ASN A 124 -18.42 3.10 6.60
C ASN A 124 -16.92 2.92 6.29
N PHE A 125 -16.36 1.79 6.69
CA PHE A 125 -14.94 1.44 6.52
C PHE A 125 -14.76 0.25 5.59
N ALA A 126 -13.85 0.34 4.64
CA ALA A 126 -13.21 -0.79 3.97
C ALA A 126 -11.83 -1.02 4.61
N ILE A 127 -11.51 -2.29 4.86
CA ILE A 127 -10.24 -2.73 5.45
C ILE A 127 -9.64 -3.77 4.49
N THR A 128 -8.40 -3.56 4.07
CA THR A 128 -7.59 -4.50 3.27
C THR A 128 -6.36 -4.95 4.08
N GLU A 129 -5.53 -5.79 3.49
CA GLU A 129 -4.24 -6.15 4.07
C GLU A 129 -3.24 -4.98 4.16
N ASP A 130 -3.40 -3.99 3.30
CA ASP A 130 -2.53 -2.81 3.12
C ASP A 130 -3.06 -1.53 3.81
N GLY A 131 -4.35 -1.45 4.15
CA GLY A 131 -4.92 -0.18 4.58
C GLY A 131 -6.36 -0.15 5.08
N VAL A 132 -6.80 1.06 5.43
CA VAL A 132 -8.16 1.39 5.89
C VAL A 132 -8.67 2.65 5.20
N GLN A 133 -9.88 2.57 4.65
CA GLN A 133 -10.53 3.64 3.88
C GLN A 133 -11.96 3.85 4.37
N GLY A 134 -12.33 5.07 4.77
CA GLY A 134 -13.63 5.34 5.41
C GLY A 134 -13.60 6.59 6.27
N ALA A 135 -14.76 7.12 6.68
CA ALA A 135 -14.86 8.35 7.50
C ALA A 135 -14.19 9.62 6.92
N GLY A 136 -13.90 9.64 5.61
CA GLY A 136 -13.08 10.68 4.98
C GLY A 136 -11.56 10.46 5.14
N LEU A 137 -11.13 9.30 5.64
CA LEU A 137 -9.73 8.88 5.75
C LEU A 137 -9.34 7.93 4.61
N ASN A 138 -8.04 7.95 4.29
CA ASN A 138 -7.37 6.99 3.43
C ASN A 138 -6.00 6.73 4.06
N VAL A 139 -5.83 5.56 4.68
CA VAL A 139 -4.62 5.19 5.44
C VAL A 139 -4.05 3.91 4.86
N HIS A 140 -2.81 3.99 4.36
CA HIS A 140 -1.98 2.87 3.93
C HIS A 140 -0.93 2.60 5.01
N TYR A 141 -0.59 1.35 5.29
CA TYR A 141 0.43 0.98 6.27
C TYR A 141 1.32 -0.18 5.79
N GLU A 142 2.61 -0.08 6.10
CA GLU A 142 3.63 -1.11 5.91
C GLU A 142 4.42 -1.26 7.22
N ASN A 143 5.05 -2.43 7.43
CA ASN A 143 5.88 -2.75 8.61
C ASN A 143 5.17 -2.41 9.94
N VAL A 144 4.00 -3.01 10.18
CA VAL A 144 3.13 -2.77 11.33
C VAL A 144 2.58 -4.11 11.85
N GLU A 145 2.62 -4.33 13.16
CA GLU A 145 2.11 -5.56 13.81
C GLU A 145 0.67 -5.41 14.31
N ARG A 146 0.15 -4.19 14.43
CA ARG A 146 -1.16 -3.91 15.06
C ARG A 146 -1.95 -2.87 14.28
N LEU A 147 -3.18 -3.22 13.93
CA LEU A 147 -4.17 -2.28 13.42
C LEU A 147 -5.38 -2.28 14.35
N GLU A 148 -5.79 -1.11 14.82
CA GLU A 148 -7.05 -0.89 15.54
C GLU A 148 -7.92 0.08 14.73
N VAL A 149 -9.17 -0.30 14.45
CA VAL A 149 -10.15 0.56 13.78
C VAL A 149 -11.34 0.76 14.72
N ASP A 150 -11.54 2.00 15.17
CA ASP A 150 -12.59 2.39 16.13
C ASP A 150 -13.62 3.32 15.47
N GLY A 151 -14.87 2.87 15.40
CA GLY A 151 -16.01 3.63 14.87
C GLY A 151 -16.52 4.73 15.80
N LEU A 152 -16.16 4.69 17.10
CA LEU A 152 -16.69 5.56 18.16
C LEU A 152 -18.20 5.41 18.44
N GLU A 153 -19.05 6.11 17.69
CA GLU A 153 -20.44 6.41 18.09
C GLU A 153 -21.34 6.52 16.84
N GLY A 154 -22.06 5.45 16.47
CA GLY A 154 -22.92 5.40 15.28
C GLY A 154 -23.45 4.00 15.01
N ASP A 155 -24.36 3.82 14.04
CA ASP A 155 -24.64 2.46 13.51
C ASP A 155 -23.66 2.17 12.34
N ASP A 156 -22.46 1.71 12.67
CA ASP A 156 -21.32 1.64 11.75
C ASP A 156 -21.25 0.38 10.88
N ASN A 157 -20.56 0.47 9.75
CA ASN A 157 -20.38 -0.65 8.82
C ASN A 157 -18.91 -0.87 8.47
N PHE A 158 -18.36 -2.03 8.84
CA PHE A 158 -17.00 -2.45 8.51
C PHE A 158 -17.05 -3.53 7.42
N PHE A 159 -16.26 -3.36 6.37
CA PHE A 159 -16.08 -4.29 5.26
C PHE A 159 -14.63 -4.78 5.25
N VAL A 160 -14.40 -5.95 5.84
CA VAL A 160 -13.08 -6.61 5.86
C VAL A 160 -12.95 -7.42 4.57
N LEU A 161 -12.16 -6.89 3.64
CA LEU A 161 -11.92 -7.48 2.32
C LEU A 161 -10.73 -8.44 2.37
N SER A 162 -9.63 -7.99 2.97
CA SER A 162 -8.47 -8.80 3.35
C SER A 162 -7.83 -8.25 4.63
N THR A 163 -6.86 -8.97 5.18
CA THR A 163 -6.07 -8.59 6.38
C THR A 163 -4.69 -9.22 6.25
N SER A 164 -3.62 -8.46 6.48
CA SER A 164 -2.25 -8.99 6.33
C SER A 164 -1.98 -10.10 7.35
N PRO A 165 -1.35 -11.22 6.96
CA PRO A 165 -1.02 -12.31 7.87
C PRO A 165 0.01 -11.93 8.95
N ARG A 166 0.70 -10.78 8.79
CA ARG A 166 1.64 -10.21 9.77
C ARG A 166 0.96 -9.27 10.79
N VAL A 167 -0.25 -8.77 10.50
CA VAL A 167 -0.95 -7.74 11.30
C VAL A 167 -2.02 -8.34 12.22
N VAL A 168 -2.07 -7.92 13.48
CA VAL A 168 -3.20 -8.17 14.38
C VAL A 168 -4.25 -7.06 14.20
N THR A 169 -5.22 -7.29 13.32
CA THR A 169 -6.37 -6.39 13.11
C THR A 169 -7.41 -6.52 14.22
N THR A 170 -7.78 -5.39 14.83
CA THR A 170 -8.82 -5.24 15.84
C THR A 170 -9.86 -4.24 15.34
N ILE A 171 -11.14 -4.58 15.48
CA ILE A 171 -12.27 -3.71 15.08
C ILE A 171 -13.12 -3.43 16.31
N ILE A 172 -13.44 -2.15 16.53
CA ILE A 172 -14.22 -1.63 17.65
C ILE A 172 -15.38 -0.83 17.03
N GLY A 173 -16.62 -1.30 17.22
CA GLY A 173 -17.82 -0.56 16.78
C GLY A 173 -18.30 0.51 17.76
N GLY A 174 -17.82 0.48 19.01
CA GLY A 174 -18.09 1.53 19.98
C GLY A 174 -19.53 1.56 20.50
N LEU A 175 -20.33 2.55 20.07
CA LEU A 175 -21.65 2.87 20.63
C LEU A 175 -22.76 2.98 19.56
N GLY A 176 -23.19 1.86 18.98
CA GLY A 176 -24.48 1.78 18.29
C GLY A 176 -24.91 0.37 17.87
N SER A 177 -25.32 0.22 16.61
CA SER A 177 -25.84 -1.02 16.01
C SER A 177 -24.93 -1.55 14.89
N ASP A 178 -23.68 -1.77 15.26
CA ASP A 178 -22.55 -1.94 14.35
C ASP A 178 -22.59 -3.27 13.57
N THR A 179 -22.14 -3.24 12.31
CA THR A 179 -22.15 -4.39 11.38
C THR A 179 -20.75 -4.64 10.83
N VAL A 180 -20.18 -5.82 11.12
CA VAL A 180 -18.90 -6.27 10.56
C VAL A 180 -19.15 -7.35 9.49
N ASN A 181 -18.82 -7.04 8.24
CA ASN A 181 -18.86 -7.95 7.10
C ASN A 181 -17.44 -8.43 6.80
N VAL A 182 -17.24 -9.74 6.59
CA VAL A 182 -15.92 -10.33 6.31
C VAL A 182 -16.01 -11.17 5.04
N GLY A 183 -15.12 -10.90 4.07
CA GLY A 183 -15.04 -11.66 2.82
C GLY A 183 -16.26 -11.48 1.90
N GLY A 184 -16.77 -10.25 1.76
CA GLY A 184 -17.90 -9.94 0.89
C GLY A 184 -17.90 -8.49 0.39
N ASP A 185 -18.61 -8.25 -0.71
CA ASP A 185 -18.65 -6.96 -1.42
C ASP A 185 -18.92 -5.75 -0.51
N VAL A 186 -18.25 -4.63 -0.82
CA VAL A 186 -18.56 -3.32 -0.24
C VAL A 186 -19.94 -2.86 -0.72
N THR A 187 -20.97 -2.98 0.13
CA THR A 187 -22.36 -2.68 -0.24
C THR A 187 -22.79 -1.24 0.04
N GLN A 188 -21.98 -0.46 0.75
CA GLN A 188 -22.23 0.95 1.08
C GLN A 188 -21.18 1.88 0.47
N ARG A 189 -21.41 3.20 0.55
CA ARG A 189 -20.50 4.20 -0.03
C ARG A 189 -19.37 4.52 0.96
N ILE A 190 -18.16 4.02 0.67
CA ILE A 190 -16.92 4.53 1.27
C ILE A 190 -16.68 5.98 0.82
N VAL A 191 -16.13 6.80 1.72
CA VAL A 191 -15.75 8.19 1.46
C VAL A 191 -14.30 8.38 1.85
N ALA A 192 -13.45 8.66 0.87
CA ALA A 192 -12.01 8.82 0.99
C ALA A 192 -11.49 9.69 -0.18
N LEU A 193 -10.27 10.23 -0.07
CA LEU A 193 -9.58 10.91 -1.18
C LEU A 193 -8.46 10.03 -1.75
N SER A 194 -8.54 9.70 -3.04
CA SER A 194 -7.38 9.31 -3.87
C SER A 194 -6.77 10.57 -4.49
N VAL A 195 -5.46 10.57 -4.70
CA VAL A 195 -4.75 11.69 -5.36
C VAL A 195 -4.36 11.35 -6.80
N GLU A 196 -4.40 10.07 -7.15
CA GLU A 196 -4.17 9.48 -8.47
C GLU A 196 -5.36 9.74 -9.40
N GLY A 197 -6.60 9.76 -8.89
CA GLY A 197 -7.78 10.04 -9.72
C GLY A 197 -9.13 9.85 -9.01
N VAL A 198 -10.17 9.64 -9.82
CA VAL A 198 -11.45 9.11 -9.32
C VAL A 198 -11.34 7.59 -9.28
N SER A 199 -11.48 7.00 -8.10
CA SER A 199 -11.52 5.54 -7.94
C SER A 199 -12.69 4.91 -8.70
N GLY A 200 -12.47 3.76 -9.29
CA GLY A 200 -13.44 2.92 -10.01
C GLY A 200 -13.03 1.45 -9.92
N PHE A 201 -13.82 0.57 -10.53
CA PHE A 201 -13.57 -0.87 -10.47
C PHE A 201 -13.89 -1.58 -11.78
N ILE A 202 -13.18 -2.68 -12.02
CA ILE A 202 -13.44 -3.65 -13.08
C ILE A 202 -13.54 -5.03 -12.42
N ASN A 203 -14.76 -5.55 -12.31
CA ASN A 203 -15.02 -6.85 -11.70
C ASN A 203 -15.17 -7.94 -12.77
N HIS A 204 -14.87 -9.17 -12.39
CA HIS A 204 -14.92 -10.35 -13.25
C HIS A 204 -16.00 -11.32 -12.76
N THR A 205 -16.92 -11.73 -13.63
CA THR A 205 -17.89 -12.82 -13.35
C THR A 205 -17.65 -13.99 -14.27
N LEU A 206 -17.52 -15.20 -13.73
CA LEU A 206 -17.49 -16.41 -14.54
C LEU A 206 -18.91 -16.96 -14.74
N THR A 207 -19.13 -17.59 -15.88
CA THR A 207 -20.32 -18.41 -16.15
C THR A 207 -19.91 -19.55 -17.07
N SER A 208 -20.12 -20.78 -16.63
CA SER A 208 -19.82 -21.99 -17.38
C SER A 208 -20.83 -23.09 -17.04
N THR A 209 -20.82 -24.17 -17.82
CA THR A 209 -21.40 -25.47 -17.42
C THR A 209 -20.33 -26.47 -16.98
N ASP A 210 -19.07 -26.05 -16.90
CA ASP A 210 -18.00 -26.83 -16.29
C ASP A 210 -18.13 -26.77 -14.75
N PRO A 211 -18.26 -27.91 -14.04
CA PRO A 211 -18.35 -27.91 -12.57
C PRO A 211 -17.14 -27.32 -11.85
N ALA A 212 -15.98 -27.21 -12.49
CA ALA A 212 -14.82 -26.52 -11.92
C ALA A 212 -14.94 -24.99 -11.95
N TYR A 213 -15.87 -24.44 -12.76
CA TYR A 213 -16.03 -22.99 -13.00
C TYR A 213 -17.44 -22.46 -12.68
N ASP A 214 -18.36 -23.29 -12.19
CA ASP A 214 -19.68 -22.85 -11.71
C ASP A 214 -19.56 -22.21 -10.32
N GLY A 215 -20.02 -20.97 -10.18
CA GLY A 215 -19.92 -20.21 -8.93
C GLY A 215 -18.52 -19.71 -8.54
N VAL A 216 -17.52 -19.83 -9.43
CA VAL A 216 -16.15 -19.33 -9.18
C VAL A 216 -16.12 -17.81 -9.20
N PHE A 217 -15.67 -17.23 -8.09
CA PHE A 217 -15.33 -15.81 -7.97
C PHE A 217 -13.96 -15.53 -8.61
N ALA A 218 -13.76 -14.29 -9.02
CA ALA A 218 -12.52 -13.84 -9.64
C ALA A 218 -12.15 -12.46 -9.11
N ASP A 219 -10.84 -12.24 -9.01
CA ASP A 219 -10.28 -11.03 -8.42
C ASP A 219 -10.69 -9.79 -9.23
N GLY A 220 -11.09 -8.72 -8.53
CA GLY A 220 -11.49 -7.44 -9.11
C GLY A 220 -10.34 -6.46 -9.16
N ILE A 221 -10.30 -5.62 -10.19
CA ILE A 221 -9.27 -4.58 -10.37
C ILE A 221 -9.80 -3.25 -9.81
N HIS A 222 -9.01 -2.59 -8.98
CA HIS A 222 -9.21 -1.18 -8.66
C HIS A 222 -8.60 -0.30 -9.76
N VAL A 223 -9.33 0.71 -10.22
CA VAL A 223 -8.84 1.64 -11.27
C VAL A 223 -8.88 3.08 -10.79
N SER A 224 -7.75 3.76 -10.86
CA SER A 224 -7.67 5.21 -10.68
C SER A 224 -7.86 5.92 -12.03
N VAL A 225 -8.87 6.78 -12.13
CA VAL A 225 -9.19 7.54 -13.37
C VAL A 225 -8.77 9.01 -13.23
N ALA A 226 -7.58 9.31 -13.71
CA ALA A 226 -6.98 10.65 -13.68
C ALA A 226 -7.59 11.57 -14.75
N ASN A 227 -7.90 12.81 -14.36
CA ASN A 227 -8.55 13.82 -15.18
C ASN A 227 -8.24 15.24 -14.66
N GLY A 228 -8.79 16.27 -15.29
CA GLY A 228 -8.51 17.66 -14.88
C GLY A 228 -8.95 18.03 -13.45
N SER A 229 -9.98 17.39 -12.91
CA SER A 229 -10.55 17.71 -11.60
C SER A 229 -10.01 16.85 -10.43
N ALA A 230 -9.57 15.62 -10.72
CA ALA A 230 -8.96 14.69 -9.76
C ALA A 230 -7.89 13.86 -10.48
N GLY A 231 -6.71 13.67 -9.88
CA GLY A 231 -5.54 13.18 -10.61
C GLY A 231 -4.97 14.23 -11.59
N THR A 232 -5.08 15.53 -11.27
CA THR A 232 -4.73 16.64 -12.17
C THR A 232 -3.28 16.56 -12.69
N VAL A 233 -2.38 16.01 -11.89
CA VAL A 233 -1.02 15.60 -12.25
C VAL A 233 -0.94 14.08 -12.11
N VAL A 234 -0.55 13.38 -13.18
CA VAL A 234 -0.32 11.93 -13.14
C VAL A 234 1.17 11.68 -12.90
N VAL A 235 1.46 10.66 -12.09
CA VAL A 235 2.81 10.23 -11.71
C VAL A 235 2.89 8.72 -11.90
N GLU A 236 3.84 8.24 -12.71
CA GLU A 236 3.92 6.84 -13.16
C GLU A 236 5.37 6.31 -13.04
N PRO A 237 5.67 5.44 -12.06
CA PRO A 237 6.96 4.74 -11.93
C PRO A 237 7.29 3.83 -13.13
N SER A 238 8.56 3.75 -13.53
CA SER A 238 8.98 3.01 -14.73
C SER A 238 9.25 1.52 -14.47
N GLY A 239 8.22 0.76 -14.09
CA GLY A 239 8.29 -0.71 -14.05
C GLY A 239 7.64 -1.41 -12.86
N GLY A 240 6.89 -0.68 -12.02
CA GLY A 240 6.45 -1.13 -10.70
C GLY A 240 7.25 -0.42 -9.62
N ASP A 241 7.69 -1.16 -8.60
CA ASP A 241 8.32 -0.61 -7.40
C ASP A 241 9.66 0.08 -7.70
N SER A 242 9.71 1.41 -7.50
CA SER A 242 10.93 2.19 -7.71
C SER A 242 12.04 1.75 -6.75
N THR A 243 13.20 1.36 -7.29
CA THR A 243 14.36 0.90 -6.51
C THR A 243 15.66 1.52 -7.02
N ALA A 244 16.48 2.08 -6.13
CA ALA A 244 17.77 2.68 -6.46
C ALA A 244 18.88 2.16 -5.53
N ILE A 245 19.99 1.70 -6.11
CA ILE A 245 21.06 0.96 -5.40
C ILE A 245 22.39 1.72 -5.52
N GLU A 246 23.06 2.02 -4.41
CA GLU A 246 24.22 2.91 -4.43
C GLU A 246 25.36 2.40 -5.35
N ASP A 247 25.89 3.29 -6.19
CA ASP A 247 26.94 3.06 -7.21
C ASP A 247 26.72 1.89 -8.20
N ARG A 248 25.60 1.16 -8.10
CA ARG A 248 25.37 -0.06 -8.87
C ARG A 248 25.12 0.25 -10.35
N PRO A 249 25.99 -0.21 -11.29
CA PRO A 249 25.86 0.15 -12.70
C PRO A 249 24.56 -0.38 -13.30
N GLY A 250 23.69 0.53 -13.76
CA GLY A 250 22.38 0.20 -14.33
C GLY A 250 21.25 -0.05 -13.32
N ALA A 251 21.50 0.15 -12.01
CA ALA A 251 20.47 0.10 -10.96
C ALA A 251 20.61 1.23 -9.90
N ASN A 252 21.61 2.11 -10.02
CA ASN A 252 21.73 3.32 -9.19
C ASN A 252 20.71 4.41 -9.55
N VAL A 253 20.25 4.42 -10.81
CA VAL A 253 19.29 5.39 -11.32
C VAL A 253 18.02 4.66 -11.72
N ASP A 254 16.91 5.06 -11.11
CA ASP A 254 15.56 4.71 -11.54
C ASP A 254 14.88 5.92 -12.22
N THR A 255 13.71 5.71 -12.80
CA THR A 255 12.92 6.77 -13.42
C THR A 255 11.43 6.63 -13.14
N TYR A 256 10.75 7.76 -13.08
CA TYR A 256 9.29 7.83 -13.19
C TYR A 256 8.92 8.96 -14.16
N THR A 257 7.64 9.04 -14.54
CA THR A 257 7.17 10.12 -15.41
C THR A 257 6.08 10.97 -14.77
N MET A 258 5.99 12.22 -15.21
CA MET A 258 4.98 13.18 -14.78
C MET A 258 4.31 13.85 -15.98
N ARG A 259 2.98 13.99 -15.95
CA ARG A 259 2.21 14.81 -16.91
C ARG A 259 1.04 15.51 -16.23
N LEU A 260 0.42 16.48 -16.90
CA LEU A 260 -0.91 16.97 -16.54
C LEU A 260 -1.99 16.09 -17.19
N ALA A 261 -3.00 15.68 -16.41
CA ALA A 261 -4.17 14.93 -16.92
C ALA A 261 -5.22 15.84 -17.61
N ALA A 262 -5.07 17.16 -17.47
CA ALA A 262 -5.95 18.13 -18.09
C ALA A 262 -5.50 18.50 -19.51
N ALA A 263 -6.44 18.65 -20.44
CA ALA A 263 -6.21 19.39 -21.68
C ALA A 263 -5.80 20.85 -21.37
N ALA A 264 -5.05 21.48 -22.28
CA ALA A 264 -4.58 22.85 -22.11
C ALA A 264 -5.77 23.83 -21.97
N PRO A 265 -5.87 24.62 -20.88
CA PRO A 265 -6.92 25.62 -20.74
C PRO A 265 -6.77 26.72 -21.79
N THR A 266 -7.91 27.23 -22.28
CA THR A 266 -7.96 28.34 -23.25
C THR A 266 -7.36 29.63 -22.71
N ASP A 267 -7.41 29.79 -21.39
CA ASP A 267 -6.92 30.95 -20.68
C ASP A 267 -5.44 30.69 -20.33
N GLY A 268 -4.57 31.65 -20.66
CA GLY A 268 -3.13 31.53 -20.53
C GLY A 268 -2.72 31.18 -19.11
N THR A 269 -2.34 29.92 -18.90
CA THR A 269 -2.10 29.31 -17.59
C THR A 269 -0.69 28.77 -17.54
N VAL A 270 0.05 29.13 -16.49
CA VAL A 270 1.34 28.52 -16.17
C VAL A 270 1.19 27.79 -14.84
N ALA A 271 1.62 26.53 -14.81
CA ALA A 271 1.73 25.72 -13.61
C ALA A 271 3.21 25.42 -13.35
N TYR A 272 3.64 25.64 -12.10
CA TYR A 272 4.96 25.29 -11.62
C TYR A 272 4.85 24.04 -10.75
N LEU A 273 5.57 22.98 -11.14
CA LEU A 273 5.58 21.70 -10.43
C LEU A 273 6.90 21.55 -9.70
N THR A 274 6.90 21.58 -8.37
CA THR A 274 8.10 21.28 -7.59
C THR A 274 8.19 19.78 -7.37
N VAL A 275 9.37 19.22 -7.64
CA VAL A 275 9.77 17.86 -7.30
C VAL A 275 10.85 17.96 -6.24
N SER A 276 10.69 17.26 -5.11
CA SER A 276 11.66 17.25 -4.02
C SER A 276 11.93 15.82 -3.57
N ALA A 277 13.17 15.36 -3.77
CA ALA A 277 13.69 14.20 -3.08
C ALA A 277 13.76 14.49 -1.56
N THR A 278 13.42 13.50 -0.73
CA THR A 278 13.60 13.62 0.72
C THR A 278 15.09 13.42 1.06
N PRO A 279 15.72 14.33 1.83
CA PRO A 279 17.08 14.12 2.31
C PRO A 279 17.12 13.02 3.39
N ALA A 280 18.29 12.41 3.60
CA ALA A 280 18.49 11.42 4.67
C ALA A 280 17.98 11.90 6.05
N PRO A 281 17.54 10.99 6.93
CA PRO A 281 17.09 11.32 8.28
C PRO A 281 18.24 11.93 9.11
N SER A 282 17.93 12.37 10.33
CA SER A 282 18.89 13.11 11.17
C SER A 282 20.03 12.22 11.68
N LYS A 283 19.78 10.91 11.85
CA LYS A 283 20.76 9.91 12.31
C LYS A 283 21.74 9.51 11.21
N ASP A 284 21.25 9.14 10.04
CA ASP A 284 22.08 8.77 8.87
C ASP A 284 23.01 9.93 8.47
N ARG A 285 22.50 11.18 8.43
CA ARG A 285 23.34 12.38 8.22
C ARG A 285 24.38 12.65 9.31
N ALA A 286 24.26 12.08 10.51
CA ALA A 286 25.30 12.18 11.53
C ALA A 286 26.51 11.28 11.23
N ALA A 287 26.37 10.32 10.30
CA ALA A 287 27.42 9.47 9.76
C ALA A 287 28.00 9.97 8.41
N ASP A 288 27.56 11.14 7.91
CA ASP A 288 27.75 11.68 6.53
C ASP A 288 26.85 11.02 5.45
N GLY A 289 25.85 10.25 5.90
CA GLY A 289 24.87 9.52 5.10
C GLY A 289 23.91 10.38 4.27
N LYS A 290 23.52 9.85 3.11
CA LYS A 290 22.67 10.48 2.09
C LYS A 290 21.52 9.54 1.70
N LEU A 291 20.72 9.97 0.73
CA LEU A 291 19.50 9.25 0.34
C LEU A 291 19.21 9.49 -1.14
N LEU A 292 18.23 10.35 -1.47
CA LEU A 292 17.81 10.61 -2.84
C LEU A 292 18.27 11.96 -3.41
N GLU A 293 18.54 11.92 -4.71
CA GLU A 293 18.60 13.09 -5.60
C GLU A 293 17.78 12.86 -6.87
N VAL A 294 17.27 13.95 -7.45
CA VAL A 294 16.49 13.98 -8.70
C VAL A 294 17.19 14.76 -9.82
N SER A 295 16.92 14.39 -11.07
CA SER A 295 17.47 15.02 -12.27
C SER A 295 16.48 15.04 -13.44
N LEU A 296 16.66 15.98 -14.38
CA LEU A 296 15.94 16.06 -15.66
C LEU A 296 16.74 15.54 -16.86
N ASP A 297 18.05 15.35 -16.70
CA ASP A 297 18.98 15.02 -17.81
C ASP A 297 19.89 13.82 -17.52
N ASN A 298 19.75 13.19 -16.34
CA ASN A 298 20.58 12.10 -15.85
C ASN A 298 22.09 12.47 -15.75
N VAL A 299 22.39 13.76 -15.54
CA VAL A 299 23.76 14.27 -15.36
C VAL A 299 23.83 15.22 -14.17
N HIS A 300 22.90 16.18 -14.09
CA HIS A 300 22.85 17.16 -13.01
C HIS A 300 21.79 16.74 -12.00
N TYR A 301 22.25 16.28 -10.84
CA TYR A 301 21.43 15.80 -9.74
C TYR A 301 21.33 16.86 -8.63
N VAL A 302 20.16 16.97 -8.02
CA VAL A 302 19.79 17.95 -6.98
C VAL A 302 18.72 17.35 -6.06
N HIS A 303 18.58 17.82 -4.82
CA HIS A 303 17.46 17.39 -3.96
C HIS A 303 16.09 17.97 -4.39
N ALA A 304 16.04 19.09 -5.12
CA ALA A 304 14.78 19.65 -5.60
C ALA A 304 14.93 20.36 -6.96
N LEU A 305 13.90 20.25 -7.79
CA LEU A 305 13.80 20.86 -9.11
C LEU A 305 12.38 21.38 -9.38
N VAL A 306 12.23 22.27 -10.37
CA VAL A 306 10.93 22.84 -10.76
C VAL A 306 10.68 22.61 -12.25
N LEU A 307 9.58 21.94 -12.58
CA LEU A 307 9.05 21.88 -13.93
C LEU A 307 8.14 23.09 -14.18
N THR A 308 8.06 23.53 -15.43
CA THR A 308 7.03 24.46 -15.90
C THR A 308 6.14 23.75 -16.93
N PHE A 309 4.84 24.01 -16.86
CA PHE A 309 3.85 23.67 -17.88
C PHE A 309 3.06 24.93 -18.24
N ASP A 310 3.06 25.31 -19.50
CA ASP A 310 2.48 26.55 -20.05
C ASP A 310 1.41 26.18 -21.09
N SER A 311 0.16 26.62 -20.90
CA SER A 311 -0.96 26.27 -21.77
C SER A 311 -0.85 26.85 -23.19
N SER A 312 0.01 27.85 -23.39
CA SER A 312 0.36 28.39 -24.70
C SER A 312 1.48 27.61 -25.42
N ALA A 313 2.24 26.79 -24.68
CA ALA A 313 3.36 26.04 -25.22
C ALA A 313 2.91 24.66 -25.77
N ALA A 314 2.88 24.54 -27.10
CA ALA A 314 2.52 23.31 -27.80
C ALA A 314 3.68 22.28 -27.93
N SER A 315 4.93 22.66 -27.71
CA SER A 315 6.10 21.76 -27.76
C SER A 315 7.31 22.33 -27.01
N GLY A 316 8.26 21.45 -26.64
CA GLY A 316 9.46 21.81 -25.88
C GLY A 316 9.34 21.61 -24.36
N ALA A 317 10.34 22.08 -23.62
CA ALA A 317 10.54 21.81 -22.19
C ALA A 317 9.55 22.52 -21.23
N THR A 318 8.60 23.30 -21.76
CA THR A 318 7.51 23.92 -21.00
C THR A 318 6.11 23.53 -21.52
N ALA A 319 6.03 22.63 -22.50
CA ALA A 319 4.77 22.31 -23.16
C ALA A 319 3.74 21.68 -22.23
N TRP A 320 2.47 22.05 -22.38
CA TRP A 320 1.41 21.57 -21.50
C TRP A 320 1.20 20.05 -21.58
N ALA A 321 1.06 19.51 -22.80
CA ALA A 321 0.74 18.11 -23.05
C ALA A 321 1.99 17.21 -23.15
N ARG A 322 3.06 17.51 -22.40
CA ARG A 322 4.29 16.71 -22.38
C ARG A 322 4.30 15.76 -21.19
N THR A 323 4.86 14.58 -21.41
CA THR A 323 5.34 13.71 -20.34
C THR A 323 6.81 14.06 -20.05
N GLN A 324 7.15 14.34 -18.80
CA GLN A 324 8.52 14.54 -18.32
C GLN A 324 8.98 13.28 -17.59
N THR A 325 10.09 12.68 -18.03
CA THR A 325 10.80 11.68 -17.22
C THR A 325 11.61 12.40 -16.14
N ILE A 326 11.47 11.98 -14.88
CA ILE A 326 12.36 12.33 -13.79
C ILE A 326 13.29 11.15 -13.57
N TYR A 327 14.58 11.43 -13.43
CA TYR A 327 15.58 10.46 -13.00
C TYR A 327 15.78 10.60 -11.49
N VAL A 328 15.78 9.48 -10.77
CA VAL A 328 15.98 9.42 -9.33
C VAL A 328 17.19 8.53 -9.05
N ARG A 329 18.06 8.90 -8.10
CA ARG A 329 19.18 8.03 -7.71
C ARG A 329 19.39 7.94 -6.22
N ALA A 330 19.97 6.82 -5.79
CA ALA A 330 20.71 6.72 -4.53
C ALA A 330 22.00 7.55 -4.66
N ALA A 331 22.20 8.52 -3.78
CA ALA A 331 23.30 9.48 -3.85
C ALA A 331 24.48 9.05 -2.95
N SER A 332 25.63 8.72 -3.54
CA SER A 332 26.69 7.96 -2.84
C SER A 332 27.44 8.68 -1.71
N ASP A 333 27.78 7.92 -0.66
CA ASP A 333 28.71 8.31 0.41
C ASP A 333 29.62 7.16 0.92
N THR A 334 29.68 6.93 2.25
CA THR A 334 30.53 5.93 2.95
C THR A 334 29.99 5.55 4.34
N ALA A 335 28.73 5.88 4.65
CA ALA A 335 28.06 5.45 5.87
C ALA A 335 27.66 3.96 5.74
N SER A 336 26.69 3.45 6.50
CA SER A 336 26.37 2.00 6.44
C SER A 336 24.91 1.77 6.83
N GLU A 337 24.05 2.37 6.04
CA GLU A 337 22.61 2.43 6.19
C GLU A 337 21.98 1.06 5.97
N GLY A 338 20.79 0.87 6.54
CA GLY A 338 19.93 -0.24 6.14
C GLY A 338 19.41 -0.08 4.70
N GLU A 339 18.56 -1.02 4.29
CA GLU A 339 17.55 -0.69 3.29
C GLU A 339 16.64 0.42 3.86
N ARG A 340 16.23 1.37 3.01
CA ARG A 340 15.39 2.51 3.36
C ARG A 340 14.34 2.77 2.30
N VAL A 341 13.10 3.06 2.69
CA VAL A 341 12.12 3.65 1.77
C VAL A 341 12.25 5.17 1.82
N ALA A 342 12.37 5.81 0.67
CA ALA A 342 12.66 7.23 0.52
C ALA A 342 11.66 7.90 -0.43
N VAL A 343 11.11 9.04 -0.02
CA VAL A 343 10.00 9.67 -0.74
C VAL A 343 10.51 10.76 -1.69
N VAL A 344 10.02 10.76 -2.93
CA VAL A 344 10.04 11.93 -3.83
C VAL A 344 8.66 12.59 -3.78
N SER A 345 8.63 13.78 -3.18
CA SER A 345 7.43 14.56 -2.88
C SER A 345 7.16 15.63 -3.93
N HIS A 346 5.87 15.91 -4.16
CA HIS A 346 5.41 16.81 -5.22
C HIS A 346 4.51 17.94 -4.72
N SER A 347 4.57 19.09 -5.39
CA SER A 347 3.59 20.18 -5.23
C SER A 347 3.39 20.98 -6.51
N ILE A 348 2.21 21.57 -6.69
CA ILE A 348 1.86 22.43 -7.83
C ILE A 348 1.40 23.81 -7.34
N GLU A 349 1.89 24.86 -7.98
CA GLU A 349 1.44 26.24 -7.78
C GLU A 349 1.06 26.89 -9.12
N SER A 350 -0.04 27.64 -9.13
CA SER A 350 -0.51 28.36 -10.33
C SER A 350 -1.36 29.58 -9.96
N THR A 351 -1.41 30.56 -10.86
CA THR A 351 -2.40 31.65 -10.77
C THR A 351 -3.82 31.20 -11.19
N ASN A 352 -3.96 30.00 -11.76
CA ASN A 352 -5.25 29.41 -12.13
C ASN A 352 -5.73 28.44 -11.02
N PRO A 353 -6.86 28.70 -10.34
CA PRO A 353 -7.39 27.84 -9.27
C PRO A 353 -7.76 26.40 -9.69
N ALA A 354 -7.84 26.10 -10.99
CA ALA A 354 -7.97 24.73 -11.47
C ALA A 354 -6.69 23.90 -11.24
N PHE A 355 -5.52 24.55 -11.19
CA PHE A 355 -4.21 23.91 -11.09
C PHE A 355 -3.45 24.27 -9.80
N ASP A 356 -3.79 25.36 -9.13
CA ASP A 356 -3.15 25.72 -7.87
C ASP A 356 -3.40 24.69 -6.75
N ARG A 357 -2.33 24.30 -6.05
CA ARG A 357 -2.35 23.50 -4.81
C ARG A 357 -3.19 22.21 -4.90
N ARG A 358 -3.25 21.59 -6.08
CA ARG A 358 -3.84 20.26 -6.27
C ARG A 358 -2.94 19.22 -5.58
N PRO A 359 -3.52 18.19 -4.95
CA PRO A 359 -2.72 17.06 -4.45
C PRO A 359 -2.17 16.27 -5.63
N ILE A 360 -1.06 15.58 -5.39
CA ILE A 360 -0.29 14.80 -6.37
C ILE A 360 0.24 13.57 -5.63
N ALA A 361 0.23 12.39 -6.25
CA ALA A 361 0.89 11.21 -5.69
C ALA A 361 2.39 11.46 -5.45
N ASN A 362 2.93 10.94 -4.36
CA ASN A 362 4.37 10.84 -4.17
C ASN A 362 4.92 9.63 -4.96
N VAL A 363 6.24 9.55 -5.14
CA VAL A 363 6.90 8.28 -5.46
C VAL A 363 7.65 7.82 -4.24
N GLU A 364 7.43 6.58 -3.81
CA GLU A 364 8.23 5.92 -2.79
C GLU A 364 9.30 5.07 -3.48
N VAL A 365 10.56 5.20 -3.05
CA VAL A 365 11.73 4.58 -3.68
C VAL A 365 12.51 3.78 -2.65
N LYS A 366 12.67 2.49 -2.89
CA LYS A 366 13.52 1.59 -2.11
C LYS A 366 14.99 1.91 -2.39
N VAL A 367 15.65 2.58 -1.46
CA VAL A 367 17.08 2.88 -1.48
C VAL A 367 17.84 1.74 -0.80
N ILE A 368 18.87 1.25 -1.49
CA ILE A 368 19.72 0.16 -1.01
C ILE A 368 21.18 0.65 -0.97
N ASP A 369 21.71 0.79 0.24
CA ASP A 369 23.13 1.04 0.51
C ASP A 369 24.04 -0.08 -0.06
N ASN A 370 25.28 0.25 -0.40
CA ASN A 370 26.32 -0.69 -0.83
C ASN A 370 27.44 -0.91 0.22
N ASP A 371 27.54 -0.10 1.27
CA ASP A 371 28.57 -0.26 2.31
C ASP A 371 28.13 -1.27 3.40
N ARG A 372 26.84 -1.37 3.71
CA ARG A 372 26.28 -2.43 4.57
C ARG A 372 26.11 -3.74 3.80
N ALA A 373 26.68 -4.82 4.33
CA ALA A 373 26.57 -6.15 3.72
C ALA A 373 25.16 -6.75 3.93
N GLY A 374 24.49 -7.11 2.83
CA GLY A 374 23.12 -7.62 2.82
C GLY A 374 22.75 -8.34 1.52
N LEU A 375 21.54 -8.90 1.48
CA LEU A 375 21.01 -9.66 0.35
C LEU A 375 19.88 -8.88 -0.32
N ILE A 376 20.06 -8.53 -1.58
CA ILE A 376 19.04 -7.92 -2.43
C ILE A 376 18.22 -9.03 -3.06
N VAL A 377 16.91 -9.00 -2.83
CA VAL A 377 15.92 -9.86 -3.47
C VAL A 377 14.98 -8.97 -4.29
N THR A 378 14.68 -9.36 -5.53
CA THR A 378 13.81 -8.60 -6.44
C THR A 378 12.91 -9.55 -7.20
N GLN A 379 11.60 -9.50 -6.93
CA GLN A 379 10.56 -10.29 -7.60
C GLN A 379 10.29 -9.76 -9.01
N THR A 380 9.56 -10.53 -9.84
CA THR A 380 9.09 -10.04 -11.15
C THR A 380 7.60 -9.69 -11.08
N GLY A 381 7.29 -8.39 -11.21
CA GLY A 381 5.96 -7.88 -10.86
C GLY A 381 5.81 -7.72 -9.34
N THR A 382 4.58 -7.49 -8.88
CA THR A 382 4.27 -7.18 -7.46
C THR A 382 4.29 -8.38 -6.52
N THR A 383 4.10 -9.60 -7.02
CA THR A 383 4.06 -10.81 -6.19
C THR A 383 4.50 -12.03 -6.99
N THR A 384 5.05 -13.04 -6.31
CA THR A 384 5.52 -14.26 -6.96
C THR A 384 4.38 -15.26 -7.02
N GLN A 385 3.90 -15.59 -8.22
CA GLN A 385 2.63 -16.29 -8.41
C GLN A 385 2.81 -17.55 -9.26
N VAL A 386 2.52 -18.72 -8.68
CA VAL A 386 2.74 -20.02 -9.31
C VAL A 386 1.46 -20.84 -9.39
N VAL A 387 1.32 -21.61 -10.48
CA VAL A 387 0.17 -22.50 -10.70
C VAL A 387 0.64 -23.93 -10.73
N GLU A 388 -0.03 -24.83 -10.01
CA GLU A 388 0.27 -26.27 -10.07
C GLU A 388 0.29 -26.79 -11.51
N GLY A 389 1.30 -27.59 -11.85
CA GLY A 389 1.47 -28.19 -13.19
C GLY A 389 1.60 -27.20 -14.35
N GLY A 390 1.64 -25.90 -14.08
CA GLY A 390 1.40 -24.84 -15.05
C GLY A 390 2.51 -23.79 -15.04
N ALA A 391 2.16 -22.57 -14.64
CA ALA A 391 3.09 -21.45 -14.63
C ALA A 391 4.07 -21.55 -13.44
N SER A 392 5.36 -21.69 -13.78
CA SER A 392 6.48 -21.35 -12.91
C SER A 392 6.74 -19.84 -12.97
N ASP A 393 7.27 -19.29 -11.88
CA ASP A 393 7.63 -17.87 -11.79
C ASP A 393 9.10 -17.69 -11.35
N THR A 394 9.61 -16.46 -11.35
CA THR A 394 11.00 -16.16 -11.04
C THR A 394 11.16 -14.94 -10.14
N TYR A 395 12.24 -14.92 -9.38
CA TYR A 395 12.80 -13.70 -8.81
C TYR A 395 14.31 -13.71 -9.00
N THR A 396 14.99 -12.61 -8.65
CA THR A 396 16.45 -12.52 -8.71
C THR A 396 17.03 -12.20 -7.34
N VAL A 397 18.24 -12.73 -7.09
CA VAL A 397 19.04 -12.42 -5.90
C VAL A 397 20.41 -11.88 -6.29
N SER A 398 20.93 -10.95 -5.51
CA SER A 398 22.28 -10.36 -5.63
C SER A 398 22.72 -9.78 -4.28
N LEU A 399 23.99 -9.40 -4.11
CA LEU A 399 24.45 -8.78 -2.85
C LEU A 399 24.47 -7.26 -2.96
N THR A 400 24.34 -6.56 -1.82
CA THR A 400 24.52 -5.11 -1.71
C THR A 400 25.98 -4.69 -1.97
N ARG A 401 26.91 -5.48 -1.45
CA ARG A 401 28.35 -5.21 -1.40
C ARG A 401 29.18 -6.32 -2.03
N SER A 402 30.39 -6.00 -2.48
CA SER A 402 31.43 -7.00 -2.76
C SER A 402 31.85 -7.75 -1.50
N PRO A 403 31.88 -9.09 -1.52
CA PRO A 403 32.67 -9.88 -0.58
C PRO A 403 34.17 -9.55 -0.66
N ASP A 404 34.94 -9.95 0.34
CA ASP A 404 36.42 -9.91 0.29
C ASP A 404 36.95 -10.83 -0.85
N PRO A 405 38.12 -10.55 -1.45
CA PRO A 405 38.67 -11.39 -2.52
C PRO A 405 38.91 -12.85 -2.10
N GLY A 406 38.08 -13.77 -2.62
CA GLY A 406 38.08 -15.18 -2.24
C GLY A 406 37.13 -15.58 -1.10
N GLU A 407 36.33 -14.65 -0.56
CA GLU A 407 35.17 -14.95 0.30
C GLU A 407 34.05 -15.59 -0.54
N THR A 408 33.42 -16.64 -0.01
CA THR A 408 32.29 -17.34 -0.64
C THR A 408 31.03 -17.17 0.20
N VAL A 409 30.17 -16.25 -0.23
CA VAL A 409 28.85 -16.05 0.38
C VAL A 409 27.89 -17.12 -0.13
N THR A 410 27.14 -17.75 0.77
CA THR A 410 26.15 -18.78 0.46
C THR A 410 24.78 -18.39 1.02
N VAL A 411 23.85 -18.10 0.12
CA VAL A 411 22.43 -17.90 0.41
C VAL A 411 21.72 -19.25 0.39
N THR A 412 21.01 -19.58 1.46
CA THR A 412 20.15 -20.77 1.54
C THR A 412 18.68 -20.33 1.54
N VAL A 413 17.84 -21.00 0.75
CA VAL A 413 16.39 -20.73 0.63
C VAL A 413 15.61 -21.80 1.37
N ALA A 414 15.05 -21.45 2.53
CA ALA A 414 14.10 -22.28 3.27
C ALA A 414 12.69 -22.12 2.70
N ARG A 415 11.89 -23.20 2.71
CA ARG A 415 10.56 -23.27 2.09
C ARG A 415 9.74 -24.48 2.55
N ASP A 416 8.45 -24.47 2.28
CA ASP A 416 7.64 -25.69 2.29
C ASP A 416 7.86 -26.51 1.00
N THR A 417 8.54 -27.65 1.14
CA THR A 417 8.81 -28.58 0.03
C THR A 417 7.59 -29.39 -0.43
N THR A 418 6.47 -29.33 0.29
CA THR A 418 5.19 -29.92 -0.14
C THR A 418 4.40 -29.02 -1.07
N GLN A 419 4.70 -27.70 -1.07
CA GLN A 419 3.99 -26.68 -1.85
C GLN A 419 4.84 -26.11 -2.99
N VAL A 420 6.15 -25.90 -2.77
CA VAL A 420 7.01 -25.22 -3.75
C VAL A 420 8.39 -25.89 -3.96
N SER A 421 8.80 -25.89 -5.23
CA SER A 421 10.11 -26.33 -5.71
C SER A 421 10.90 -25.16 -6.29
N THR A 422 12.17 -25.06 -5.89
CA THR A 422 13.10 -23.97 -6.27
C THR A 422 14.55 -24.40 -5.92
N PRO A 423 15.62 -23.78 -6.44
CA PRO A 423 16.96 -23.95 -5.89
C PRO A 423 17.01 -23.85 -4.36
N VAL A 424 17.88 -24.63 -3.71
CA VAL A 424 18.04 -24.60 -2.23
C VAL A 424 19.17 -23.66 -1.80
N THR A 425 20.18 -23.48 -2.65
CA THR A 425 21.39 -22.70 -2.34
C THR A 425 21.86 -21.91 -3.56
N VAL A 426 22.23 -20.65 -3.35
CA VAL A 426 22.89 -19.78 -4.34
C VAL A 426 24.17 -19.23 -3.71
N THR A 427 25.31 -19.39 -4.38
CA THR A 427 26.61 -18.87 -3.91
C THR A 427 27.03 -17.61 -4.66
N PHE A 428 27.85 -16.75 -4.06
CA PHE A 428 28.43 -15.54 -4.63
C PHE A 428 29.90 -15.37 -4.21
N THR A 429 30.63 -14.56 -4.99
CA THR A 429 32.06 -14.26 -4.86
C THR A 429 32.34 -12.79 -5.20
N ASP A 430 33.55 -12.31 -4.92
CA ASP A 430 34.04 -10.98 -5.35
C ASP A 430 33.93 -10.73 -6.87
N ALA A 431 33.87 -11.80 -7.68
CA ALA A 431 33.75 -11.71 -9.13
C ALA A 431 32.30 -11.64 -9.66
N ASP A 432 31.28 -12.00 -8.87
CA ASP A 432 29.91 -12.17 -9.37
C ASP A 432 28.77 -11.70 -8.45
N TRP A 433 29.07 -11.06 -7.31
CA TRP A 433 28.09 -10.52 -6.34
C TRP A 433 27.03 -9.57 -6.93
N MET A 434 27.40 -8.69 -7.87
CA MET A 434 26.48 -7.80 -8.60
C MET A 434 25.62 -8.51 -9.66
N THR A 435 25.93 -9.77 -10.01
CA THR A 435 25.23 -10.48 -11.08
C THR A 435 23.93 -11.05 -10.53
N ASN A 436 22.79 -10.53 -10.98
CA ASN A 436 21.47 -11.06 -10.61
C ASN A 436 21.37 -12.55 -10.97
N LYS A 437 21.18 -13.40 -9.96
CA LYS A 437 21.00 -14.84 -10.13
C LYS A 437 19.52 -15.15 -10.03
N THR A 438 18.94 -15.66 -11.14
CA THR A 438 17.53 -16.03 -11.21
C THR A 438 17.25 -17.25 -10.35
N VAL A 439 16.28 -17.13 -9.47
CA VAL A 439 15.69 -18.21 -8.69
C VAL A 439 14.32 -18.51 -9.32
N THR A 440 14.13 -19.72 -9.82
CA THR A 440 12.85 -20.17 -10.38
C THR A 440 12.03 -20.89 -9.31
N VAL A 441 10.78 -20.50 -9.16
CA VAL A 441 9.80 -21.11 -8.25
C VAL A 441 8.76 -21.85 -9.08
N SER A 442 8.32 -23.02 -8.60
CA SER A 442 7.25 -23.80 -9.23
C SER A 442 6.44 -24.48 -8.15
N ALA A 443 5.11 -24.45 -8.27
CA ALA A 443 4.22 -25.19 -7.39
C ALA A 443 4.42 -26.71 -7.57
N VAL A 444 4.26 -27.46 -6.48
CA VAL A 444 4.30 -28.92 -6.48
C VAL A 444 2.92 -29.44 -6.86
N ASN A 445 2.77 -29.97 -8.07
CA ASN A 445 1.49 -30.48 -8.57
C ASN A 445 1.08 -31.79 -7.87
N ASP A 446 -0.14 -31.89 -7.32
CA ASP A 446 -0.74 -33.20 -6.97
C ASP A 446 -2.04 -33.57 -7.72
N THR A 447 -3.15 -33.91 -7.04
CA THR A 447 -4.48 -34.24 -7.61
C THR A 447 -5.63 -33.92 -6.65
N ASN A 448 -5.34 -33.26 -5.53
CA ASN A 448 -6.33 -32.81 -4.56
C ASN A 448 -6.97 -31.50 -5.05
N VAL A 449 -8.02 -31.04 -4.37
CA VAL A 449 -8.60 -29.72 -4.59
C VAL A 449 -8.34 -28.90 -3.33
N GLU A 450 -7.32 -28.07 -3.36
CA GLU A 450 -6.96 -27.10 -2.33
C GLU A 450 -7.55 -25.70 -2.65
N ASN A 451 -7.43 -24.78 -1.68
CA ASN A 451 -7.71 -23.36 -1.87
C ASN A 451 -6.41 -22.61 -2.19
N ARG A 452 -6.50 -21.35 -2.66
CA ARG A 452 -5.38 -20.40 -2.71
C ARG A 452 -4.56 -20.46 -1.41
N ARG A 453 -3.24 -20.64 -1.53
CA ARG A 453 -2.31 -20.64 -0.39
C ARG A 453 -1.19 -19.64 -0.64
N ILE A 454 -0.85 -18.83 0.36
CA ILE A 454 0.41 -18.09 0.39
C ILE A 454 1.43 -18.92 1.17
N THR A 455 2.64 -19.05 0.63
CA THR A 455 3.78 -19.70 1.32
C THR A 455 5.04 -18.86 1.21
N THR A 456 5.78 -18.71 2.30
CA THR A 456 6.94 -17.83 2.39
C THR A 456 8.24 -18.58 2.08
N LEU A 457 9.10 -17.99 1.26
CA LEU A 457 10.49 -18.39 1.04
C LEU A 457 11.41 -17.52 1.89
N ILE A 458 12.16 -18.13 2.82
CA ILE A 458 13.02 -17.39 3.75
C ILE A 458 14.48 -17.54 3.32
N HIS A 459 15.15 -16.43 3.04
CA HIS A 459 16.56 -16.43 2.65
C HIS A 459 17.46 -16.35 3.89
N THR A 460 18.55 -17.13 3.92
CA THR A 460 19.55 -17.06 5.00
C THR A 460 20.93 -16.91 4.40
N VAL A 461 21.62 -15.82 4.73
CA VAL A 461 23.00 -15.56 4.29
C VAL A 461 23.99 -16.23 5.24
N THR A 462 25.03 -16.83 4.67
CA THR A 462 26.19 -17.37 5.40
C THR A 462 27.46 -17.08 4.62
N SER A 463 28.62 -17.03 5.27
CA SER A 463 29.91 -16.77 4.61
C SER A 463 31.05 -17.50 5.31
N ASP A 464 32.16 -17.73 4.59
CA ASP A 464 33.45 -18.13 5.17
C ASP A 464 34.41 -16.95 5.44
N GLY A 465 34.05 -15.75 4.97
CA GLY A 465 34.77 -14.49 5.21
C GLY A 465 34.16 -13.61 6.29
N ALA A 466 34.65 -12.37 6.36
CA ALA A 466 34.30 -11.42 7.42
C ALA A 466 33.21 -10.42 7.01
N VAL A 467 33.12 -10.04 5.72
CA VAL A 467 32.19 -9.00 5.25
C VAL A 467 30.75 -9.46 5.39
N PHE A 468 30.45 -10.69 4.97
CA PHE A 468 29.11 -11.29 5.08
C PHE A 468 28.95 -12.20 6.31
N GLY A 469 29.96 -12.27 7.18
CA GLY A 469 29.97 -13.14 8.36
C GLY A 469 29.02 -12.73 9.50
N ALA A 470 28.32 -11.59 9.38
CA ALA A 470 27.42 -11.04 10.39
C ALA A 470 26.04 -10.62 9.85
N VAL A 471 25.69 -10.98 8.60
CA VAL A 471 24.37 -10.66 8.03
C VAL A 471 23.30 -11.47 8.75
N ALA A 472 22.47 -10.79 9.55
CA ALA A 472 21.39 -11.39 10.34
C ALA A 472 20.02 -11.29 9.66
N GLU A 473 19.89 -10.46 8.61
CA GLU A 473 18.65 -10.27 7.86
C GLU A 473 18.29 -11.52 7.06
N GLN A 474 16.99 -11.81 7.02
CA GLN A 474 16.43 -12.97 6.32
C GLN A 474 15.32 -12.51 5.37
N PRO A 475 15.63 -11.91 4.22
CA PRO A 475 14.62 -11.45 3.27
C PRO A 475 13.62 -12.54 2.90
N GLU A 476 12.35 -12.21 2.98
CA GLU A 476 11.25 -13.11 2.67
C GLU A 476 10.71 -12.87 1.24
N VAL A 477 10.21 -13.91 0.60
CA VAL A 477 9.40 -13.81 -0.63
C VAL A 477 8.13 -14.61 -0.41
N ASP A 478 7.00 -13.94 -0.34
CA ASP A 478 5.69 -14.58 -0.27
C ASP A 478 5.24 -15.03 -1.66
N VAL A 479 4.81 -16.29 -1.74
CA VAL A 479 4.46 -16.98 -2.99
C VAL A 479 2.99 -17.35 -2.99
N ASP A 480 2.22 -16.81 -3.94
CA ASP A 480 0.83 -17.13 -4.18
C ASP A 480 0.73 -18.43 -5.00
N VAL A 481 0.39 -19.53 -4.32
CA VAL A 481 0.20 -20.86 -4.90
C VAL A 481 -1.28 -21.01 -5.28
N ARG A 482 -1.51 -21.17 -6.58
CA ARG A 482 -2.84 -21.40 -7.17
C ARG A 482 -2.95 -22.86 -7.64
N ASP A 483 -3.88 -23.57 -7.03
CA ASP A 483 -4.29 -24.94 -7.37
C ASP A 483 -4.79 -25.03 -8.83
N ASN A 484 -4.52 -26.16 -9.51
CA ASN A 484 -4.92 -26.40 -10.91
C ASN A 484 -6.02 -27.47 -11.08
N ASP A 485 -6.46 -28.09 -9.99
CA ASP A 485 -7.57 -29.03 -9.93
C ASP A 485 -8.88 -28.34 -9.48
N ALA A 486 -8.79 -27.22 -8.77
CA ALA A 486 -9.76 -26.15 -8.70
C ALA A 486 -9.76 -25.29 -9.98
N GLY A 487 -10.95 -24.84 -10.42
CA GLY A 487 -11.04 -23.78 -11.43
C GLY A 487 -10.97 -22.41 -10.77
N GLY A 488 -10.08 -21.56 -11.27
CA GLY A 488 -9.93 -20.16 -10.86
C GLY A 488 -9.60 -19.25 -12.04
N LEU A 489 -9.87 -17.96 -11.90
CA LEU A 489 -9.37 -16.92 -12.80
C LEU A 489 -8.34 -16.08 -12.06
N ILE A 490 -7.11 -16.12 -12.56
CA ILE A 490 -6.02 -15.20 -12.21
C ILE A 490 -6.20 -13.91 -13.03
N VAL A 491 -5.90 -12.79 -12.38
CA VAL A 491 -5.95 -11.44 -12.95
C VAL A 491 -4.64 -10.74 -12.58
N ASP A 492 -3.85 -10.35 -13.58
CA ASP A 492 -2.52 -9.76 -13.39
C ASP A 492 -2.47 -8.36 -14.05
N GLU A 493 -2.34 -7.29 -13.24
CA GLU A 493 -2.29 -5.88 -13.70
C GLU A 493 -0.89 -5.48 -14.20
N SER A 494 -0.77 -4.63 -15.24
CA SER A 494 0.55 -4.10 -15.64
C SER A 494 1.04 -3.06 -14.64
N GLY A 495 2.28 -3.20 -14.14
CA GLY A 495 2.85 -2.28 -13.16
C GLY A 495 2.24 -2.39 -11.75
N GLY A 496 1.34 -3.35 -11.51
CA GLY A 496 0.76 -3.62 -10.19
C GLY A 496 -0.49 -2.83 -9.83
N THR A 497 -0.79 -1.72 -10.51
CA THR A 497 -2.00 -0.91 -10.29
C THR A 497 -2.49 -0.31 -11.61
N THR A 498 -3.81 -0.30 -11.84
CA THR A 498 -4.39 0.26 -13.06
C THR A 498 -4.64 1.76 -12.93
N LEU A 499 -3.88 2.59 -13.66
CA LEU A 499 -3.98 4.06 -13.66
C LEU A 499 -4.19 4.59 -15.09
N VAL A 500 -5.37 5.18 -15.34
CA VAL A 500 -5.77 5.61 -16.70
C VAL A 500 -6.13 7.09 -16.78
N SER A 501 -5.82 7.73 -17.91
CA SER A 501 -6.32 9.07 -18.27
C SER A 501 -6.70 9.14 -19.75
N ASP A 502 -7.33 10.23 -20.21
CA ASP A 502 -7.61 10.39 -21.64
C ASP A 502 -6.30 10.32 -22.47
N GLY A 503 -6.37 9.63 -23.60
CA GLY A 503 -5.21 9.29 -24.45
C GLY A 503 -4.18 8.32 -23.86
N HIS A 504 -4.29 7.92 -22.58
CA HIS A 504 -3.29 7.11 -21.87
C HIS A 504 -3.97 5.86 -21.26
N PRO A 505 -4.07 4.76 -22.03
CA PRO A 505 -4.62 3.49 -21.55
C PRO A 505 -3.58 2.68 -20.79
N ASP A 506 -4.07 1.84 -19.90
CA ASP A 506 -3.31 0.85 -19.12
C ASP A 506 -3.83 -0.57 -19.44
N THR A 507 -3.17 -1.62 -18.93
CA THR A 507 -3.49 -3.01 -19.28
C THR A 507 -3.54 -3.97 -18.08
N TYR A 508 -4.20 -5.09 -18.29
CA TYR A 508 -4.12 -6.26 -17.42
C TYR A 508 -4.28 -7.53 -18.26
N THR A 509 -3.92 -8.67 -17.69
CA THR A 509 -4.13 -9.98 -18.31
C THR A 509 -5.00 -10.86 -17.42
N ILE A 510 -5.68 -11.85 -18.02
CA ILE A 510 -6.51 -12.82 -17.31
C ILE A 510 -6.17 -14.24 -17.76
N ARG A 511 -6.09 -15.18 -16.80
CA ARG A 511 -5.64 -16.55 -17.03
C ARG A 511 -6.46 -17.55 -16.21
N LEU A 512 -6.92 -18.63 -16.84
CA LEU A 512 -7.57 -19.74 -16.13
C LEU A 512 -6.50 -20.64 -15.48
N THR A 513 -6.72 -21.09 -14.24
CA THR A 513 -5.81 -22.03 -13.55
C THR A 513 -5.87 -23.44 -14.16
N LYS A 514 -7.09 -23.90 -14.45
CA LYS A 514 -7.40 -25.25 -14.95
C LYS A 514 -7.85 -25.24 -16.40
N ALA A 515 -7.40 -26.22 -17.19
CA ALA A 515 -7.90 -26.42 -18.55
C ALA A 515 -9.41 -26.76 -18.54
N PRO A 516 -10.29 -25.94 -19.14
CA PRO A 516 -11.73 -26.14 -19.06
C PRO A 516 -12.23 -27.26 -19.99
N THR A 517 -13.27 -27.97 -19.55
CA THR A 517 -13.94 -29.06 -20.25
C THR A 517 -15.23 -28.63 -20.97
N ALA A 518 -15.77 -27.46 -20.63
CA ALA A 518 -16.85 -26.76 -21.32
C ALA A 518 -16.56 -25.25 -21.43
N ASP A 519 -17.32 -24.52 -22.24
CA ASP A 519 -17.09 -23.09 -22.46
C ASP A 519 -17.16 -22.29 -21.15
N VAL A 520 -16.11 -21.52 -20.84
CA VAL A 520 -16.06 -20.56 -19.74
C VAL A 520 -16.23 -19.15 -20.29
N THR A 521 -17.33 -18.50 -19.94
CA THR A 521 -17.59 -17.10 -20.28
C THR A 521 -17.12 -16.23 -19.12
N VAL A 522 -16.09 -15.39 -19.36
CA VAL A 522 -15.70 -14.32 -18.43
C VAL A 522 -16.41 -13.04 -18.84
N GLY A 523 -17.34 -12.57 -18.01
CA GLY A 523 -17.90 -11.23 -18.09
C GLY A 523 -16.97 -10.23 -17.41
N ILE A 524 -16.66 -9.14 -18.10
CA ILE A 524 -15.91 -7.99 -17.57
C ILE A 524 -16.93 -6.88 -17.29
N LEU A 525 -17.00 -6.41 -16.05
CA LEU A 525 -17.98 -5.44 -15.58
C LEU A 525 -17.27 -4.18 -15.10
N THR A 526 -17.35 -3.09 -15.87
CA THR A 526 -16.89 -1.77 -15.43
C THR A 526 -18.04 -1.01 -14.77
N ASP A 527 -17.71 -0.08 -13.87
CA ASP A 527 -18.67 0.86 -13.28
C ASP A 527 -19.16 1.96 -14.25
N GLY A 528 -18.63 1.97 -15.49
CA GLY A 528 -18.91 2.95 -16.53
C GLY A 528 -17.95 4.14 -16.60
N LYS A 529 -16.95 4.25 -15.71
CA LYS A 529 -15.89 5.28 -15.80
C LYS A 529 -14.83 4.95 -16.84
N THR A 530 -14.63 3.67 -17.13
CA THR A 530 -13.59 3.15 -18.04
C THR A 530 -14.17 2.35 -19.21
N VAL A 531 -13.41 2.28 -20.31
CA VAL A 531 -13.73 1.49 -21.51
C VAL A 531 -12.66 0.42 -21.70
N VAL A 532 -13.02 -0.84 -21.49
CA VAL A 532 -12.11 -1.98 -21.72
C VAL A 532 -12.13 -2.38 -23.19
N THR A 533 -10.95 -2.69 -23.73
CA THR A 533 -10.78 -3.28 -25.07
C THR A 533 -9.79 -4.44 -25.00
N SER A 534 -9.81 -5.34 -25.99
CA SER A 534 -8.85 -6.44 -26.11
C SER A 534 -8.56 -6.75 -27.57
N SER A 535 -7.39 -7.31 -27.83
CA SER A 535 -6.97 -7.81 -29.15
C SER A 535 -7.42 -9.24 -29.43
N ASP A 536 -7.93 -9.96 -28.42
CA ASP A 536 -8.47 -11.31 -28.58
C ASP A 536 -9.81 -11.27 -29.33
N ALA A 537 -9.92 -12.02 -30.44
CA ALA A 537 -11.13 -12.08 -31.26
C ALA A 537 -12.36 -12.72 -30.54
N ARG A 538 -12.17 -13.31 -29.36
CA ARG A 538 -13.23 -13.78 -28.46
C ARG A 538 -13.85 -12.64 -27.64
N PHE A 539 -13.13 -11.55 -27.42
CA PHE A 539 -13.64 -10.40 -26.68
C PHE A 539 -14.72 -9.70 -27.50
N THR A 540 -15.92 -9.59 -26.93
CA THR A 540 -17.04 -8.87 -27.53
C THR A 540 -17.35 -7.66 -26.67
N ALA A 541 -17.04 -6.46 -27.18
CA ALA A 541 -17.27 -5.21 -26.49
C ALA A 541 -18.78 -4.97 -26.28
N ALA A 542 -19.28 -5.30 -25.09
CA ALA A 542 -20.62 -4.93 -24.67
C ALA A 542 -20.66 -3.41 -24.41
N THR A 543 -21.44 -2.68 -25.20
CA THR A 543 -21.70 -1.25 -24.92
C THR A 543 -22.24 -1.10 -23.51
N ALA A 544 -21.57 -0.30 -22.67
CA ALA A 544 -21.84 -0.16 -21.24
C ALA A 544 -23.36 -0.08 -20.94
N THR A 545 -23.89 -1.09 -20.27
CA THR A 545 -25.31 -1.20 -19.95
C THR A 545 -25.66 -0.18 -18.87
N SER A 546 -26.20 0.96 -19.30
CA SER A 546 -26.60 2.05 -18.41
C SER A 546 -27.43 1.54 -17.23
N ARG A 547 -26.93 1.86 -16.02
CA ARG A 547 -27.41 1.47 -14.68
C ARG A 547 -28.83 0.89 -14.72
N ALA A 548 -28.92 -0.44 -14.68
CA ALA A 548 -30.18 -1.18 -14.79
C ALA A 548 -31.06 -1.03 -13.54
N VAL A 549 -31.58 0.18 -13.32
CA VAL A 549 -32.66 0.46 -12.37
C VAL A 549 -33.84 -0.42 -12.80
N ARG A 550 -34.02 -1.54 -12.09
CA ARG A 550 -35.20 -2.40 -12.20
C ARG A 550 -36.40 -1.65 -11.65
N SER A 551 -36.90 -0.70 -12.43
CA SER A 551 -38.22 -0.11 -12.24
C SER A 551 -39.22 -1.26 -12.29
N ARG A 552 -39.64 -1.71 -11.10
CA ARG A 552 -40.48 -2.89 -10.91
C ARG A 552 -41.93 -2.52 -11.21
N THR A 553 -42.17 -2.11 -12.46
CA THR A 553 -43.45 -1.67 -12.99
C THR A 553 -44.51 -2.69 -12.60
N ALA A 554 -45.45 -2.27 -11.75
CA ALA A 554 -46.31 -3.18 -11.01
C ALA A 554 -47.33 -3.86 -11.91
N ARG A 555 -46.92 -4.95 -12.58
CA ARG A 555 -47.83 -5.83 -13.31
C ARG A 555 -48.81 -6.44 -12.30
N SER A 556 -50.08 -6.08 -12.45
CA SER A 556 -51.11 -6.44 -11.50
C SER A 556 -51.40 -7.95 -11.54
N CYS A 557 -50.99 -8.65 -10.49
CA CYS A 557 -51.38 -10.04 -10.26
C CYS A 557 -52.88 -10.12 -9.93
N ARG A 558 -53.71 -10.18 -10.97
CA ARG A 558 -55.14 -10.54 -10.84
C ARG A 558 -55.24 -11.98 -10.34
N ALA A 559 -55.71 -12.15 -9.10
CA ALA A 559 -55.81 -13.46 -8.48
C ALA A 559 -56.84 -14.36 -9.20
N SER A 560 -56.43 -15.57 -9.56
CA SER A 560 -57.30 -16.63 -10.10
C SER A 560 -56.86 -18.02 -9.64
N ALA A 561 -57.75 -18.69 -8.89
CA ALA A 561 -57.83 -20.15 -8.71
C ALA A 561 -56.55 -20.93 -8.33
N CYS A 562 -56.17 -20.90 -7.04
CA CYS A 562 -55.48 -22.04 -6.44
C CYS A 562 -56.50 -23.15 -6.08
N ARG A 563 -56.19 -24.43 -6.37
CA ARG A 563 -56.94 -25.60 -5.89
C ARG A 563 -56.06 -26.42 -4.92
N PRO A 564 -56.56 -26.79 -3.73
CA PRO A 564 -55.77 -27.56 -2.77
C PRO A 564 -55.65 -29.04 -3.15
N ARG A 565 -54.45 -29.62 -2.97
CA ARG A 565 -54.28 -31.08 -2.78
C ARG A 565 -54.10 -31.39 -1.29
N ARG A 566 -54.39 -32.64 -0.91
CA ARG A 566 -54.50 -33.10 0.48
C ARG A 566 -53.17 -33.03 1.25
N THR A 567 -53.24 -32.63 2.51
CA THR A 567 -52.19 -32.84 3.52
C THR A 567 -52.25 -34.26 4.10
N ILE A 568 -51.10 -34.71 4.63
CA ILE A 568 -50.95 -35.92 5.45
C ILE A 568 -50.95 -35.49 6.94
N ARG A 569 -51.48 -36.33 7.83
CA ARG A 569 -51.46 -36.16 9.31
C ARG A 569 -50.19 -36.81 9.90
N CYS A 570 -49.73 -36.58 11.13
CA CYS A 570 -50.33 -36.21 12.43
C CYS A 570 -49.16 -35.72 13.37
N PRO A 571 -49.35 -35.45 14.68
CA PRO A 571 -50.57 -35.14 15.45
C PRO A 571 -50.46 -33.86 16.34
N SER A 572 -51.60 -33.31 16.74
CA SER A 572 -51.75 -32.57 18.01
C SER A 572 -53.21 -32.71 18.52
N ALA A 573 -53.45 -32.50 19.81
CA ALA A 573 -54.61 -33.04 20.52
C ALA A 573 -55.68 -31.99 20.93
N SER A 574 -56.87 -32.48 21.33
CA SER A 574 -58.05 -31.74 21.84
C SER A 574 -58.71 -30.76 20.83
N LEU A 575 -59.99 -30.91 20.48
CA LEU A 575 -61.21 -30.60 21.26
C LEU A 575 -61.32 -29.09 21.59
N SER A 576 -62.39 -28.37 21.24
CA SER A 576 -63.64 -28.75 20.53
C SER A 576 -64.28 -27.55 19.79
N ALA A 577 -65.30 -27.81 18.96
CA ALA A 577 -66.09 -26.77 18.31
C ALA A 577 -66.86 -25.89 19.33
N THR A 578 -67.36 -24.69 19.00
CA THR A 578 -68.61 -24.54 18.22
C THR A 578 -68.78 -23.10 17.65
N SER A 579 -69.60 -23.00 16.59
CA SER A 579 -70.06 -21.78 15.88
C SER A 579 -70.68 -20.67 16.77
N ARG A 580 -70.97 -19.43 16.30
CA ARG A 580 -71.62 -19.08 15.03
C ARG A 580 -71.61 -17.57 14.67
N SER A 581 -71.52 -17.30 13.37
CA SER A 581 -72.21 -16.22 12.60
C SER A 581 -72.14 -14.72 12.96
N ARG A 582 -71.34 -13.99 12.14
CA ARG A 582 -71.77 -12.88 11.22
C ARG A 582 -72.16 -11.49 11.80
N PRO A 583 -72.23 -10.40 10.97
CA PRO A 583 -71.42 -9.21 11.25
C PRO A 583 -72.18 -7.86 11.04
N THR A 584 -71.56 -6.89 10.33
CA THR A 584 -71.93 -5.47 10.06
C THR A 584 -71.45 -4.51 11.16
N ALA A 585 -70.58 -3.51 10.91
CA ALA A 585 -70.56 -2.40 9.92
C ALA A 585 -71.41 -1.20 10.41
N SER A 586 -71.01 0.08 10.24
CA SER A 586 -69.78 0.72 9.71
C SER A 586 -69.81 2.23 9.99
N THR A 587 -68.74 2.99 9.63
CA THR A 587 -68.77 4.46 9.33
C THR A 587 -69.16 5.39 10.51
N SER A 588 -69.09 6.73 10.55
CA SER A 588 -68.48 7.87 9.81
C SER A 588 -68.71 9.17 10.63
N SER A 589 -67.99 10.30 10.55
CA SER A 589 -66.67 10.68 10.01
C SER A 589 -66.37 12.18 10.36
N THR A 590 -65.22 12.71 9.91
CA THR A 590 -64.99 14.14 9.51
C THR A 590 -65.22 15.32 10.48
N THR A 591 -64.11 15.97 10.86
CA THR A 591 -63.76 17.37 10.52
C THR A 591 -64.63 18.57 10.96
N ALA A 592 -64.06 19.50 11.74
CA ALA A 592 -63.85 20.93 11.37
C ALA A 592 -63.06 21.73 12.44
N ALA A 593 -62.33 22.76 12.03
CA ALA A 593 -61.45 23.59 12.87
C ALA A 593 -62.01 25.00 13.16
N SER A 594 -61.46 25.73 14.15
CA SER A 594 -61.14 27.17 13.98
C SER A 594 -60.25 27.82 15.07
N ARG A 595 -59.05 28.27 14.65
CA ARG A 595 -58.33 29.54 14.95
C ARG A 595 -58.36 30.28 16.32
N ARG A 596 -57.15 30.80 16.63
CA ARG A 596 -56.74 32.13 17.21
C ARG A 596 -56.27 32.25 18.68
N THR A 597 -55.41 33.26 18.87
CA THR A 597 -54.47 33.60 19.96
C THR A 597 -54.45 35.15 20.15
N PRO A 598 -53.66 35.81 21.05
CA PRO A 598 -53.04 35.46 22.37
C PRO A 598 -53.27 36.55 23.47
N ALA A 599 -52.40 36.61 24.51
CA ALA A 599 -52.01 37.79 25.36
C ALA A 599 -52.50 37.79 26.87
N PRO A 600 -51.97 38.65 27.80
CA PRO A 600 -51.12 38.15 28.92
C PRO A 600 -51.30 38.84 30.33
N SER A 601 -50.28 38.69 31.23
CA SER A 601 -50.08 39.26 32.61
C SER A 601 -50.65 38.45 33.81
N GLY A 602 -50.18 38.56 35.08
CA GLY A 602 -49.13 39.39 35.71
C GLY A 602 -48.74 38.96 37.16
N ARG A 603 -47.72 39.61 37.78
CA ARG A 603 -46.99 39.24 39.03
C ARG A 603 -47.73 39.42 40.39
N SER A 604 -47.24 38.72 41.44
CA SER A 604 -47.14 39.25 42.83
C SER A 604 -45.97 38.64 43.66
N ARG A 605 -45.75 39.08 44.92
CA ARG A 605 -44.57 38.82 45.81
C ARG A 605 -44.97 38.32 47.22
N ARG A 606 -44.07 37.61 47.96
CA ARG A 606 -43.55 38.04 49.31
C ARG A 606 -42.57 37.09 50.09
N THR A 607 -41.47 37.69 50.58
CA THR A 607 -40.73 37.52 51.88
C THR A 607 -40.14 36.19 52.44
N ARG A 608 -38.93 36.34 53.05
CA ARG A 608 -38.10 35.44 53.94
C ARG A 608 -38.36 35.80 55.46
N PRO A 609 -37.64 35.34 56.54
CA PRO A 609 -36.37 34.54 56.68
C PRO A 609 -36.21 33.51 57.88
N ARG A 610 -35.05 32.80 57.91
CA ARG A 610 -34.10 32.53 59.06
C ARG A 610 -34.12 31.26 59.99
N ARG A 611 -32.88 30.76 60.23
CA ARG A 611 -32.24 30.15 61.45
C ARG A 611 -32.26 28.63 61.81
N SER A 612 -31.25 27.90 61.30
CA SER A 612 -30.17 27.17 62.02
C SER A 612 -30.33 26.56 63.46
N ARG A 613 -29.89 25.30 63.65
CA ARG A 613 -29.18 24.77 64.87
C ARG A 613 -28.37 23.48 64.56
N ARG A 614 -27.60 22.93 65.53
CA ARG A 614 -26.51 21.93 65.33
C ARG A 614 -26.28 21.00 66.57
N CYS A 615 -25.64 19.84 66.36
CA CYS A 615 -24.82 19.02 67.31
C CYS A 615 -25.44 17.97 68.28
N THR A 616 -24.89 16.72 68.20
CA THR A 616 -24.43 15.77 69.28
C THR A 616 -25.45 15.12 70.26
N THR A 617 -25.32 13.91 70.86
CA THR A 617 -24.37 12.72 70.89
C THR A 617 -24.99 11.62 71.81
N ALA A 618 -24.52 10.37 72.04
CA ALA A 618 -23.81 9.29 71.30
C ALA A 618 -23.39 8.17 72.32
N ARG A 619 -23.39 6.85 71.98
CA ARG A 619 -22.86 5.74 72.84
C ARG A 619 -22.63 4.40 72.10
N SER A 620 -21.78 3.50 72.65
CA SER A 620 -21.30 2.20 72.08
C SER A 620 -20.59 1.34 73.18
N PRO A 621 -19.99 0.15 72.92
CA PRO A 621 -19.98 -0.76 71.75
C PRO A 621 -20.70 -2.11 72.11
N PRO A 622 -20.15 -3.35 72.35
CA PRO A 622 -18.78 -3.96 72.23
C PRO A 622 -18.66 -5.35 71.52
N ARG A 623 -17.46 -5.67 70.97
CA ARG A 623 -16.86 -7.01 70.66
C ARG A 623 -17.55 -7.94 69.61
N SER A 624 -16.87 -8.78 68.81
CA SER A 624 -15.42 -9.06 68.46
C SER A 624 -15.33 -10.23 67.43
N SER A 625 -14.30 -10.50 66.60
CA SER A 625 -13.12 -9.75 66.06
C SER A 625 -12.24 -10.64 65.12
N ALA A 626 -11.49 -10.04 64.17
CA ALA A 626 -10.39 -10.61 63.35
C ALA A 626 -10.74 -11.58 62.18
N ARG A 627 -9.96 -11.73 61.08
CA ARG A 627 -8.62 -11.24 60.65
C ARG A 627 -8.71 -10.52 59.28
N SER A 628 -7.95 -9.47 58.93
CA SER A 628 -6.49 -9.35 58.58
C SER A 628 -6.06 -10.26 57.41
N ALA A 629 -5.57 -9.80 56.24
CA ALA A 629 -5.04 -8.52 55.72
C ALA A 629 -3.65 -8.04 56.25
N ALA A 630 -2.77 -7.65 55.31
CA ALA A 630 -1.46 -6.97 55.46
C ALA A 630 -1.01 -6.46 54.06
N SER A 631 -0.14 -5.44 53.94
CA SER A 631 0.13 -4.79 52.62
C SER A 631 1.37 -3.87 52.53
N THR A 632 1.65 -3.39 51.30
CA THR A 632 2.19 -2.05 50.89
C THR A 632 3.66 -1.60 51.13
N TRP A 633 4.23 -1.00 50.06
CA TRP A 633 4.96 0.30 50.00
C TRP A 633 6.50 0.47 50.16
N ALA A 634 7.10 1.03 49.09
CA ALA A 634 7.87 2.29 48.98
C ALA A 634 9.27 2.53 49.63
N ALA A 635 10.27 2.63 48.73
CA ALA A 635 11.30 3.69 48.59
C ALA A 635 12.17 4.20 49.77
N ARG A 636 13.53 4.16 49.61
CA ARG A 636 14.42 5.37 49.55
C ARG A 636 15.96 5.13 49.43
N SER A 637 16.57 5.81 48.45
CA SER A 637 17.83 6.62 48.54
C SER A 637 19.26 6.03 48.64
N ARG A 638 20.19 6.76 47.97
CA ARG A 638 21.63 7.03 48.28
C ARG A 638 22.76 6.03 47.92
N SER A 639 23.35 6.27 46.73
CA SER A 639 24.74 6.72 46.47
C SER A 639 25.99 5.84 46.73
N THR A 640 26.97 6.01 45.80
CA THR A 640 28.46 5.96 45.92
C THR A 640 29.25 4.62 45.92
N THR A 641 29.91 4.37 44.78
CA THR A 641 31.39 4.21 44.66
C THR A 641 32.08 2.82 44.80
N ALA A 642 32.28 2.20 43.63
CA ALA A 642 33.54 1.59 43.12
C ALA A 642 34.07 0.19 43.58
N ARG A 643 35.01 -0.31 42.74
CA ARG A 643 35.98 -1.44 42.86
C ARG A 643 35.56 -2.91 42.58
N ARG A 644 35.90 -3.32 41.33
CA ARG A 644 36.53 -4.61 40.93
C ARG A 644 37.67 -5.09 41.89
N PRO A 645 38.24 -6.31 41.73
CA PRO A 645 37.69 -7.60 41.26
C PRO A 645 38.20 -8.86 42.04
N ARG A 646 37.62 -10.06 41.86
CA ARG A 646 38.35 -11.33 41.52
C ARG A 646 37.50 -12.62 41.52
N THR A 647 37.88 -13.49 40.58
CA THR A 647 37.67 -14.93 40.39
C THR A 647 37.73 -15.86 41.62
N THR A 648 36.89 -16.91 41.71
CA THR A 648 37.23 -18.36 41.48
C THR A 648 36.12 -19.37 41.86
N SER A 649 36.26 -20.63 41.36
CA SER A 649 35.74 -21.93 41.86
C SER A 649 34.23 -22.29 41.89
N ALA A 650 33.77 -22.89 40.78
CA ALA A 650 33.35 -24.30 40.63
C ALA A 650 32.58 -25.11 41.73
N ARG A 651 31.53 -25.81 41.26
CA ARG A 651 31.00 -27.13 41.69
C ARG A 651 30.53 -27.86 40.41
N SER A 652 30.92 -29.09 40.08
CA SER A 652 30.56 -30.43 40.65
C SER A 652 29.04 -30.70 40.61
N ALA A 653 28.51 -31.82 40.10
CA ALA A 653 29.09 -33.10 39.65
C ALA A 653 28.20 -33.70 38.52
N ALA A 654 28.31 -34.93 38.00
CA ALA A 654 29.08 -36.12 38.38
C ALA A 654 29.47 -36.97 37.13
N ALA A 655 30.19 -38.07 37.32
CA ALA A 655 30.68 -38.93 36.24
C ALA A 655 30.37 -40.42 36.49
N SER A 656 30.46 -41.24 35.46
CA SER A 656 30.75 -42.67 35.60
C SER A 656 31.62 -43.20 34.45
N ARG A 657 32.33 -44.30 34.72
CA ARG A 657 33.22 -45.07 33.83
C ARG A 657 32.62 -46.51 33.71
N THR A 658 33.15 -47.55 33.06
CA THR A 658 34.50 -47.87 32.55
C THR A 658 34.45 -49.09 31.56
N THR A 659 35.45 -49.21 30.66
CA THR A 659 36.05 -50.46 30.10
C THR A 659 35.25 -51.49 29.25
N THR A 660 35.61 -51.53 27.96
CA THR A 660 36.07 -52.69 27.14
C THR A 660 35.32 -54.03 27.08
N LEU A 661 35.05 -54.51 25.84
CA LEU A 661 35.55 -55.81 25.34
C LEU A 661 35.57 -55.94 23.80
N ARG A 662 36.16 -57.06 23.34
CA ARG A 662 36.40 -57.58 21.97
C ARG A 662 35.09 -57.99 21.22
N SER A 663 35.03 -58.29 19.91
CA SER A 663 35.90 -58.12 18.71
C SER A 663 35.25 -58.74 17.45
N SER A 664 35.48 -58.23 16.23
CA SER A 664 35.35 -59.04 14.99
C SER A 664 36.13 -58.47 13.79
N THR A 665 36.81 -59.35 13.05
CA THR A 665 37.83 -59.09 12.02
C THR A 665 37.27 -58.93 10.59
N SER A 666 37.89 -58.09 9.76
CA SER A 666 38.22 -58.42 8.35
C SER A 666 39.42 -57.58 7.85
N CYS A 667 40.18 -58.11 6.89
CA CYS A 667 41.44 -57.51 6.38
C CYS A 667 41.19 -56.71 5.08
N SER A 668 42.02 -55.73 4.73
CA SER A 668 43.28 -55.97 3.98
C SER A 668 44.39 -54.94 4.31
N ALA A 669 45.62 -55.15 3.79
CA ALA A 669 46.82 -54.39 4.15
C ALA A 669 47.52 -53.75 2.93
N GLY A 670 48.28 -52.66 3.14
CA GLY A 670 48.87 -51.83 2.08
C GLY A 670 50.07 -50.95 2.50
N THR A 671 51.00 -51.54 3.25
CA THR A 671 52.31 -51.05 3.76
C THR A 671 52.93 -49.72 3.22
N THR A 672 53.30 -48.87 4.19
CA THR A 672 54.16 -47.66 4.15
C THR A 672 55.43 -47.68 3.28
N THR A 673 55.94 -46.50 2.86
CA THR A 673 57.29 -46.01 3.27
C THR A 673 57.60 -44.52 2.98
N ARG A 674 58.57 -44.01 3.75
CA ARG A 674 59.13 -42.64 3.89
C ARG A 674 59.66 -41.90 2.62
N SER A 675 59.52 -40.57 2.71
CA SER A 675 60.46 -39.43 2.46
C SER A 675 62.00 -39.71 2.40
N PRO A 676 62.89 -38.71 2.08
CA PRO A 676 62.70 -37.30 1.67
C PRO A 676 63.63 -36.75 0.53
N SER A 677 63.43 -35.46 0.15
CA SER A 677 64.45 -34.50 -0.39
C SER A 677 64.90 -34.68 -1.87
N THR A 678 65.56 -33.73 -2.58
CA THR A 678 66.25 -32.46 -2.23
C THR A 678 66.18 -31.36 -3.33
N ARG A 679 66.40 -30.09 -2.93
CA ARG A 679 67.16 -29.00 -3.61
C ARG A 679 66.77 -28.41 -5.01
N ARG A 680 66.31 -27.15 -4.92
CA ARG A 680 66.96 -25.88 -5.40
C ARG A 680 66.89 -25.39 -6.87
N ARG A 681 66.68 -24.06 -6.91
CA ARG A 681 67.09 -23.04 -7.92
C ARG A 681 66.35 -23.04 -9.26
N ARG A 682 66.25 -21.93 -10.01
CA ARG A 682 66.11 -20.47 -9.76
C ARG A 682 66.22 -19.80 -11.15
N ALA A 683 65.18 -19.06 -11.53
CA ALA A 683 65.25 -17.81 -12.30
C ALA A 683 65.47 -17.79 -13.83
N ARG A 684 64.92 -16.69 -14.40
CA ARG A 684 65.15 -16.03 -15.72
C ARG A 684 64.37 -16.51 -16.96
N SER A 685 63.32 -15.75 -17.25
CA SER A 685 62.91 -15.22 -18.57
C SER A 685 64.07 -14.47 -19.29
N PRO A 686 64.01 -14.07 -20.59
CA PRO A 686 62.86 -13.37 -21.24
C PRO A 686 62.67 -13.65 -22.77
N SER A 687 62.01 -12.70 -23.47
CA SER A 687 61.94 -12.50 -24.95
C SER A 687 61.11 -13.52 -25.79
N SER A 688 60.47 -13.14 -26.90
CA SER A 688 60.05 -11.82 -27.44
C SER A 688 59.07 -11.97 -28.64
N ARG A 689 58.43 -10.87 -29.07
CA ARG A 689 57.58 -10.75 -30.29
C ARG A 689 58.21 -11.35 -31.56
N VAL A 690 57.40 -11.69 -32.58
CA VAL A 690 57.38 -11.03 -33.93
C VAL A 690 56.34 -11.62 -34.92
N ALA A 691 55.82 -10.73 -35.79
CA ALA A 691 55.14 -10.94 -37.09
C ALA A 691 53.74 -11.61 -37.16
N ALA A 692 53.03 -11.23 -38.24
CA ALA A 692 51.77 -11.77 -38.71
C ALA A 692 51.88 -12.12 -40.21
N ALA A 693 50.97 -12.94 -40.72
CA ALA A 693 50.76 -13.17 -42.15
C ALA A 693 49.27 -13.44 -42.42
N ALA A 694 48.78 -13.08 -43.61
CA ALA A 694 47.38 -13.27 -44.00
C ALA A 694 47.27 -13.90 -45.40
N THR A 695 46.24 -14.71 -45.62
CA THR A 695 45.94 -15.33 -46.91
C THR A 695 44.43 -15.39 -47.17
N ARG A 696 44.04 -15.23 -48.44
CA ARG A 696 42.65 -15.20 -48.92
C ARG A 696 42.31 -16.45 -49.76
N SER A 697 41.07 -16.93 -49.64
CA SER A 697 40.36 -17.73 -50.65
C SER A 697 38.85 -17.41 -50.51
N ARG A 698 38.24 -16.71 -51.48
CA ARG A 698 37.62 -17.17 -52.76
C ARG A 698 36.13 -17.51 -52.63
N SER A 699 35.28 -16.65 -53.20
CA SER A 699 33.90 -16.97 -53.62
C SER A 699 33.88 -17.54 -55.05
N PRO A 700 32.79 -18.20 -55.50
CA PRO A 700 31.70 -17.51 -56.21
C PRO A 700 30.28 -18.07 -55.86
N ALA A 701 29.15 -17.71 -56.49
CA ALA A 701 28.56 -16.43 -56.94
C ALA A 701 27.43 -16.69 -57.99
N THR A 702 26.16 -16.45 -57.62
CA THR A 702 24.97 -16.25 -58.50
C THR A 702 23.85 -15.65 -57.61
N ALA A 703 23.14 -14.55 -57.92
CA ALA A 703 22.31 -14.15 -59.08
C ALA A 703 20.86 -14.74 -59.03
N ALA A 704 19.78 -14.01 -59.36
CA ALA A 704 19.53 -12.56 -59.50
C ALA A 704 18.00 -12.27 -59.66
N ALA A 705 17.50 -11.10 -59.22
CA ALA A 705 16.21 -10.50 -59.63
C ALA A 705 16.14 -8.98 -59.30
N ARG A 706 15.24 -8.21 -59.93
CA ARG A 706 15.09 -6.74 -59.75
C ARG A 706 13.62 -6.26 -59.93
N PRO A 707 13.27 -4.99 -59.61
CA PRO A 707 11.90 -4.59 -59.23
C PRO A 707 11.17 -3.66 -60.23
N HIS A 708 9.93 -3.29 -59.87
CA HIS A 708 9.24 -2.04 -60.28
C HIS A 708 9.22 -1.07 -59.09
N ARG A 709 9.44 0.26 -59.19
CA ARG A 709 8.76 1.33 -59.96
C ARG A 709 7.29 1.49 -59.57
N SER A 710 6.76 2.72 -59.38
CA SER A 710 7.09 4.00 -60.03
C SER A 710 6.87 5.23 -59.11
N SER A 711 7.77 6.23 -59.05
CA SER A 711 7.71 7.55 -59.75
C SER A 711 6.89 8.66 -59.02
N SER A 712 7.23 9.96 -59.02
CA SER A 712 8.33 10.72 -59.66
C SER A 712 8.38 12.21 -59.21
N SER A 713 9.55 12.86 -59.34
CA SER A 713 9.77 14.31 -59.68
C SER A 713 9.25 15.41 -58.71
N ALA A 714 9.74 16.67 -58.63
CA ALA A 714 10.91 17.42 -59.14
C ALA A 714 10.90 18.86 -58.53
N THR A 715 11.86 19.80 -58.65
CA THR A 715 13.35 19.84 -58.83
C THR A 715 13.80 21.32 -58.85
N ARG A 716 14.92 21.70 -58.18
CA ARG A 716 15.59 23.05 -58.17
C ARG A 716 14.77 24.19 -57.50
N ALA A 717 15.30 25.36 -57.12
CA ALA A 717 16.66 25.99 -57.07
C ALA A 717 16.70 26.94 -55.84
N ARG A 718 17.80 27.26 -55.13
CA ARG A 718 19.19 27.73 -55.46
C ARG A 718 19.37 29.27 -55.62
N THR A 719 19.31 30.00 -54.51
CA THR A 719 20.05 31.26 -54.15
C THR A 719 19.87 31.49 -52.64
N ALA A 720 20.81 31.86 -51.75
CA ALA A 720 22.15 32.48 -51.80
C ALA A 720 22.21 34.03 -51.72
N SER A 721 22.16 34.59 -50.49
CA SER A 721 22.92 35.79 -50.06
C SER A 721 22.81 36.05 -48.54
N SER A 722 23.58 37.03 -48.06
CA SER A 722 23.81 37.49 -46.68
C SER A 722 22.61 38.30 -46.07
N THR A 723 22.60 38.89 -44.85
CA THR A 723 23.68 39.65 -44.17
C THR A 723 23.38 39.98 -42.69
N THR A 724 24.44 40.14 -41.88
CA THR A 724 24.58 40.99 -40.66
C THR A 724 23.59 40.93 -39.48
N ARG A 725 24.14 40.50 -38.34
CA ARG A 725 23.86 40.99 -36.97
C ARG A 725 24.26 42.48 -36.83
N PRO A 726 23.61 43.27 -35.96
CA PRO A 726 24.31 43.86 -34.80
C PRO A 726 23.50 43.71 -33.48
N PRO A 727 23.99 44.16 -32.30
CA PRO A 727 23.59 43.58 -31.01
C PRO A 727 22.86 44.53 -30.02
N ALA A 728 22.29 43.90 -28.99
CA ALA A 728 22.17 44.32 -27.59
C ALA A 728 21.78 45.78 -27.24
N ALA A 729 20.60 45.91 -26.65
CA ALA A 729 20.42 46.50 -25.34
C ALA A 729 19.60 45.51 -24.49
#